data_AF-A0A9P1BHI5-F1
#
_entry.id   AF-A0A9P1BHI5-F1
#
_cell.length_a   1.000
_cell.length_b   1.000
_cell.length_c   1.000
_cell.angle_alpha   90.00
_cell.angle_beta   90.00
_cell.angle_gamma   90.00
#
_symmetry.space_group_name_H-M   'P 1'
#
loop_
_entity.id
_entity.type
_entity.pdbx_description
1 polymer ?
#
loop_
_entity_poly.entity_id
_entity_poly.type
_entity_poly.pdbx_seq_one_letter_code
_entity_poly.pdbx_strand_id
1 'polypeptide(L)'
;MAYRLEVTCDQTGVGDQLAITGSTLELGNWDTSQAIRLQTSEETFPVWARSPAEIWRGQLKRAFQNHRCAREASTGPTPMSSAVNGPWVVPDAKKVTYLTDVEGHWPYFCNFVELSECLSFAVEGDQRTARKAPELILKDDWHFVFGGDTCDKGPGSLRCLQALVSLKRRYPDRVHLLMGNRDINKMRLTSEYTDQELALLSPESPAAYWVPEDKRTKPWDYLFHLAESAGAHPTEEEIRGFCTGANLLRYHLKYDMGSDGEFEFRRQELAHMAGCEEEDIGDEEVMQSYKESVAEGGLMREYLRLAELTCLLGQTLFVHGQLIGNHFHHCGTDGVAWSVKCVPNDKVDGGVEIEEDLRRWVEKLNTWAHNDVAAWMAEPTWRASPRDATYEAWARRAGAELIAYGTPASHVPSVVYCRWLEDNCMPKQYPPDLLGFLVSQGVSRVIVGHTPHGNCPTVIPHEGLTVIMGDTSYSNMKSDLAYPGDNRGDAVCEIAIFDDQCVVRGRTGATAEGRPRQVVHYVVTESSSAGDPHIGVIQPPSASVPLDACFFVKACLPAMEGKDARYLLCKVDGFTNTYQEESPAEVLRVFGSQSVLKANATTRKRLTSHGEEFGASCSAEGDVLEHIFRRLDRDHDGVVTAHELLTACSDPEVRRALQWTFPDTCLEDVFRELDANQDGIVTLHEFQSRVKRS
;
A
#
# COMPACT_ATOMS: atom_id res chain seq x y z
N MET A 1 -29.57 -2.08 45.74
CA MET A 1 -29.34 -0.70 46.23
C MET A 1 -29.61 0.23 45.07
N ALA A 2 -30.53 1.18 45.21
CA ALA A 2 -30.80 2.16 44.15
C ALA A 2 -29.63 3.17 44.09
N TYR A 3 -29.03 3.33 42.91
CA TYR A 3 -27.98 4.31 42.67
C TYR A 3 -28.55 5.47 41.81
N ARG A 4 -28.03 6.67 42.03
CA ARG A 4 -28.23 7.82 41.14
C ARG A 4 -27.18 7.77 40.05
N LEU A 5 -27.60 7.84 38.80
CA LEU A 5 -26.72 7.94 37.64
C LEU A 5 -26.61 9.42 37.26
N GLU A 6 -25.40 9.94 37.10
CA GLU A 6 -25.11 11.33 36.73
C GLU A 6 -24.11 11.37 35.57
N VAL A 7 -24.36 12.23 34.58
CA VAL A 7 -23.49 12.49 33.43
C VAL A 7 -23.40 13.99 33.24
N THR A 8 -22.19 14.53 33.12
CA THR A 8 -21.97 15.94 32.77
C THR A 8 -21.83 16.07 31.25
N CYS A 9 -22.73 16.82 30.60
CA CYS A 9 -22.72 17.04 29.15
C CYS A 9 -23.13 18.49 28.83
N ASP A 10 -22.21 19.25 28.25
CA ASP A 10 -22.38 20.64 27.83
C ASP A 10 -22.72 20.82 26.34
N GLN A 11 -22.78 19.71 25.57
CA GLN A 11 -23.13 19.70 24.14
C GLN A 11 -24.64 19.67 23.85
N THR A 12 -25.45 19.50 24.88
CA THR A 12 -26.93 19.51 24.87
C THR A 12 -27.46 20.74 25.62
N GLY A 13 -28.72 21.13 25.44
CA GLY A 13 -29.39 22.20 26.17
C GLY A 13 -30.51 21.71 27.11
N VAL A 14 -30.97 22.59 28.00
CA VAL A 14 -32.17 22.35 28.82
C VAL A 14 -33.39 22.23 27.88
N GLY A 15 -34.03 21.06 27.87
CA GLY A 15 -35.12 20.72 26.94
C GLY A 15 -34.76 19.65 25.91
N ASP A 16 -33.48 19.36 25.71
CA ASP A 16 -33.02 18.23 24.89
C ASP A 16 -33.24 16.89 25.60
N GLN A 17 -33.14 15.79 24.86
CA GLN A 17 -33.18 14.43 25.43
C GLN A 17 -31.78 13.81 25.38
N LEU A 18 -31.22 13.49 26.55
CA LEU A 18 -30.00 12.70 26.68
C LEU A 18 -30.34 11.29 27.17
N ALA A 19 -29.78 10.27 26.54
CA ALA A 19 -29.95 8.88 26.96
C ALA A 19 -28.64 8.09 26.89
N ILE A 20 -28.51 7.08 27.75
CA ILE A 20 -27.35 6.18 27.78
C ILE A 20 -27.77 4.77 27.33
N THR A 21 -26.98 4.18 26.43
CA THR A 21 -27.05 2.76 26.10
C THR A 21 -25.66 2.12 26.18
N GLY A 22 -25.58 0.79 26.25
CA GLY A 22 -24.34 0.04 26.40
C GLY A 22 -24.54 -1.45 26.15
N SER A 23 -23.47 -2.23 26.26
CA SER A 23 -23.42 -3.65 25.90
C SER A 23 -24.10 -4.61 26.88
N THR A 24 -24.65 -4.11 28.00
CA THR A 24 -25.37 -4.95 28.96
C THR A 24 -26.88 -4.79 28.78
N LEU A 25 -27.63 -5.81 29.20
CA LEU A 25 -29.09 -5.84 29.09
C LEU A 25 -29.74 -4.65 29.82
N GLU A 26 -29.18 -4.25 30.96
CA GLU A 26 -29.65 -3.09 31.76
C GLU A 26 -29.43 -1.75 31.05
N LEU A 27 -28.51 -1.70 30.09
CA LEU A 27 -28.23 -0.54 29.24
C LEU A 27 -28.78 -0.72 27.81
N GLY A 28 -29.59 -1.75 27.57
CA GLY A 28 -30.30 -1.97 26.31
C GLY A 28 -29.51 -2.68 25.20
N ASN A 29 -28.34 -3.29 25.47
CA ASN A 29 -27.53 -4.00 24.46
C ASN A 29 -27.30 -3.19 23.16
N TRP A 30 -27.00 -1.90 23.28
CA TRP A 30 -26.88 -0.93 22.17
C TRP A 30 -28.16 -0.61 21.38
N ASP A 31 -29.33 -1.13 21.80
CA ASP A 31 -30.63 -0.71 21.28
C ASP A 31 -31.02 0.65 21.88
N THR A 32 -30.95 1.68 21.04
CA THR A 32 -31.28 3.07 21.43
C THR A 32 -32.73 3.25 21.89
N SER A 33 -33.66 2.37 21.46
CA SER A 33 -35.05 2.40 21.92
C SER A 33 -35.18 1.99 23.40
N GLN A 34 -34.20 1.24 23.90
CA GLN A 34 -34.12 0.74 25.28
C GLN A 34 -33.14 1.57 26.14
N ALA A 35 -32.61 2.68 25.62
CA ALA A 35 -31.65 3.52 26.32
C ALA A 35 -32.24 4.18 27.59
N ILE A 36 -31.41 4.31 28.61
CA ILE A 36 -31.74 4.99 29.87
C ILE A 36 -31.75 6.50 29.64
N ARG A 37 -32.95 7.10 29.58
CA ARG A 37 -33.12 8.55 29.48
C ARG A 37 -32.74 9.27 30.77
N LEU A 38 -31.97 10.33 30.66
CA LEU A 38 -31.56 11.21 31.76
C LEU A 38 -32.37 12.50 31.73
N GLN A 39 -32.41 13.21 32.86
CA GLN A 39 -33.09 14.49 33.02
C GLN A 39 -32.13 15.57 33.48
N THR A 40 -32.34 16.80 33.02
CA THR A 40 -31.68 18.00 33.51
C THR A 40 -32.70 19.13 33.68
N SER A 41 -32.28 20.24 34.29
CA SER A 41 -33.06 21.46 34.52
C SER A 41 -32.13 22.67 34.43
N GLU A 42 -32.66 23.89 34.35
CA GLU A 42 -31.85 25.12 34.37
C GLU A 42 -30.94 25.20 35.60
N GLU A 43 -31.38 24.65 36.74
CA GLU A 43 -30.59 24.64 37.98
C GLU A 43 -29.49 23.56 38.02
N THR A 44 -29.64 22.50 37.23
CA THR A 44 -28.74 21.32 37.29
C THR A 44 -27.85 21.18 36.06
N PHE A 45 -28.11 21.90 34.98
CA PHE A 45 -27.27 21.90 33.78
C PHE A 45 -25.83 22.39 34.11
N PRO A 46 -24.75 21.76 33.59
CA PRO A 46 -24.68 20.73 32.55
C PRO A 46 -24.80 19.27 33.04
N VAL A 47 -25.31 19.03 34.24
CA VAL A 47 -25.45 17.67 34.81
C VAL A 47 -26.82 17.08 34.45
N TRP A 48 -26.80 15.87 33.91
CA TRP A 48 -27.95 15.05 33.57
C TRP A 48 -28.01 13.85 34.50
N ALA A 49 -29.17 13.56 35.08
CA ALA A 49 -29.29 12.49 36.06
C ALA A 49 -30.59 11.67 35.94
N ARG A 50 -30.56 10.45 36.48
CA ARG A 50 -31.76 9.63 36.71
C ARG A 50 -31.70 8.96 38.09
N SER A 51 -32.82 9.01 38.81
CA SER A 51 -33.04 8.34 40.09
C SER A 51 -34.43 7.72 40.16
N PRO A 52 -34.60 6.50 40.70
CA PRO A 52 -33.59 5.47 40.94
C PRO A 52 -33.24 4.70 39.66
N ALA A 53 -31.96 4.35 39.46
CA ALA A 53 -31.55 3.37 38.47
C ALA A 53 -31.14 2.07 39.18
N GLU A 54 -31.77 0.94 38.82
CA GLU A 54 -31.35 -0.38 39.29
C GLU A 54 -30.16 -0.86 38.47
N ILE A 55 -28.95 -0.38 38.81
CA ILE A 55 -27.71 -0.81 38.14
C ILE A 55 -26.80 -1.47 39.18
N TRP A 56 -26.31 -2.68 38.91
CA TRP A 56 -25.45 -3.44 39.82
C TRP A 56 -24.02 -2.85 39.84
N ARG A 57 -23.51 -2.57 41.05
CA ARG A 57 -22.25 -1.84 41.32
C ARG A 57 -20.98 -2.46 40.68
N GLY A 58 -21.02 -3.73 40.28
CA GLY A 58 -19.89 -4.44 39.69
C GLY A 58 -19.63 -4.14 38.21
N GLN A 59 -20.62 -3.61 37.48
CA GLN A 59 -20.52 -3.38 36.03
C GLN A 59 -20.15 -1.94 35.63
N LEU A 60 -20.15 -0.99 36.57
CA LEU A 60 -19.93 0.44 36.28
C LEU A 60 -18.46 0.90 36.36
N LYS A 61 -17.50 -0.01 36.59
CA LYS A 61 -16.09 0.37 36.82
C LYS A 61 -15.20 0.47 35.58
N ARG A 62 -15.74 0.37 34.36
CA ARG A 62 -14.97 0.62 33.13
C ARG A 62 -15.84 1.32 32.08
N ALA A 63 -15.26 2.39 31.52
CA ALA A 63 -15.55 3.00 30.23
C ALA A 63 -16.89 3.75 30.07
N PHE A 64 -16.84 5.08 30.25
CA PHE A 64 -17.55 6.01 29.38
C PHE A 64 -16.50 6.73 28.52
N GLN A 65 -16.32 6.29 27.29
CA GLN A 65 -15.63 7.04 26.24
C GLN A 65 -16.48 6.93 24.97
N ASN A 66 -16.91 8.08 24.45
CA ASN A 66 -17.54 8.38 23.15
C ASN A 66 -18.97 8.94 23.26
N HIS A 67 -19.14 10.19 22.81
CA HIS A 67 -20.44 10.81 22.52
C HIS A 67 -20.53 11.13 21.02
N ARG A 68 -21.64 10.74 20.38
CA ARG A 68 -22.18 11.40 19.17
C ARG A 68 -23.40 12.20 19.63
N CYS A 69 -23.41 13.51 19.40
CA CYS A 69 -24.60 14.34 19.54
C CYS A 69 -25.30 14.39 18.18
N ALA A 70 -26.44 13.73 18.02
CA ALA A 70 -27.27 13.84 16.82
C ALA A 70 -28.38 14.86 17.09
N ARG A 71 -28.31 16.04 16.46
CA ARG A 71 -29.45 16.96 16.39
C ARG A 71 -30.36 16.47 15.27
N GLU A 72 -31.52 15.91 15.62
CA GLU A 72 -32.60 15.68 14.65
C GLU A 72 -33.20 17.04 14.26
N ALA A 73 -32.72 17.62 13.16
CA ALA A 73 -33.42 18.71 12.50
C ALA A 73 -34.60 18.13 11.72
N SER A 74 -35.81 18.57 12.06
CA SER A 74 -37.05 18.21 11.37
C SER A 74 -37.03 18.67 9.91
N THR A 75 -36.59 17.80 9.03
CA THR A 75 -36.99 17.79 7.62
C THR A 75 -37.48 16.37 7.35
N GLY A 76 -38.60 16.24 6.63
CA GLY A 76 -39.32 14.98 6.45
C GLY A 76 -38.44 13.84 5.92
N PRO A 77 -38.95 12.59 5.89
CA PRO A 77 -38.15 11.43 5.52
C PRO A 77 -37.69 11.56 4.07
N THR A 78 -36.49 12.12 3.88
CA THR A 78 -35.69 11.85 2.70
C THR A 78 -35.38 10.36 2.79
N PRO A 79 -35.75 9.54 1.80
CA PRO A 79 -35.42 8.12 1.84
C PRO A 79 -33.92 8.00 2.05
N MET A 80 -33.50 7.16 3.01
CA MET A 80 -32.10 6.72 3.08
C MET A 80 -31.76 6.21 1.68
N SER A 81 -30.98 7.00 0.94
CA SER A 81 -30.42 6.57 -0.34
C SER A 81 -29.67 5.27 -0.08
N SER A 82 -30.05 4.24 -0.81
CA SER A 82 -29.45 2.91 -0.78
C SER A 82 -28.00 2.89 -1.29
N ALA A 83 -27.40 4.03 -1.61
CA ALA A 83 -26.01 4.12 -2.05
C ALA A 83 -25.12 4.57 -0.88
N VAL A 84 -24.53 3.60 -0.18
CA VAL A 84 -23.48 3.87 0.82
C VAL A 84 -22.17 4.35 0.16
N ASN A 85 -22.04 4.12 -1.15
CA ASN A 85 -20.95 4.57 -2.00
C ASN A 85 -21.49 5.62 -2.98
N GLY A 86 -20.85 6.78 -3.03
CA GLY A 86 -21.15 7.82 -4.01
C GLY A 86 -20.81 7.40 -5.44
N PRO A 87 -21.02 8.27 -6.44
CA PRO A 87 -20.79 7.94 -7.85
C PRO A 87 -19.32 7.62 -8.15
N TRP A 88 -19.07 6.52 -8.87
CA TRP A 88 -17.74 6.15 -9.38
C TRP A 88 -17.33 6.92 -10.63
N VAL A 89 -18.32 7.52 -11.31
CA VAL A 89 -18.12 8.37 -12.49
C VAL A 89 -18.67 9.75 -12.14
N VAL A 90 -17.79 10.75 -12.07
CA VAL A 90 -18.14 12.13 -11.74
C VAL A 90 -17.62 13.06 -12.84
N PRO A 91 -18.39 13.28 -13.93
CA PRO A 91 -17.92 14.04 -15.09
C PRO A 91 -17.54 15.49 -14.79
N ASP A 92 -18.16 16.09 -13.77
CA ASP A 92 -17.96 17.49 -13.40
C ASP A 92 -16.92 17.68 -12.27
N ALA A 93 -16.17 16.64 -11.90
CA ALA A 93 -15.13 16.73 -10.88
C ALA A 93 -13.95 17.57 -11.38
N LYS A 94 -13.81 18.78 -10.81
CA LYS A 94 -12.79 19.75 -11.22
C LYS A 94 -11.58 19.82 -10.30
N LYS A 95 -11.73 19.48 -9.03
CA LYS A 95 -10.63 19.53 -8.06
C LYS A 95 -10.46 18.18 -7.42
N VAL A 96 -9.32 17.54 -7.65
CA VAL A 96 -9.04 16.20 -7.12
C VAL A 96 -7.64 16.19 -6.53
N THR A 97 -7.47 15.62 -5.35
CA THR A 97 -6.14 15.28 -4.82
C THR A 97 -5.99 13.78 -4.69
N TYR A 98 -4.77 13.28 -4.90
CA TYR A 98 -4.46 11.85 -4.90
C TYR A 98 -3.29 11.52 -3.95
N LEU A 99 -3.47 10.47 -3.16
CA LEU A 99 -2.46 9.83 -2.31
C LEU A 99 -2.60 8.32 -2.43
N THR A 100 -1.52 7.56 -2.40
CA THR A 100 -1.55 6.08 -2.49
C THR A 100 -0.41 5.46 -1.70
N ASP A 101 -0.47 4.14 -1.48
CA ASP A 101 0.65 3.31 -0.99
C ASP A 101 1.27 3.90 0.29
N VAL A 102 0.39 4.29 1.22
CA VAL A 102 0.81 4.79 2.53
C VAL A 102 1.45 3.67 3.32
N GLU A 103 1.01 2.42 3.13
CA GLU A 103 1.66 1.25 3.71
C GLU A 103 1.91 1.44 5.22
N GLY A 104 0.84 1.72 5.97
CA GLY A 104 0.92 1.90 7.44
C GLY A 104 1.79 3.07 7.91
N HIS A 105 2.31 3.91 7.02
CA HIS A 105 3.30 4.92 7.36
C HIS A 105 2.65 6.23 7.83
N TRP A 106 2.20 6.26 9.10
CA TRP A 106 1.45 7.38 9.67
C TRP A 106 2.14 8.75 9.51
N PRO A 107 3.46 8.92 9.74
CA PRO A 107 4.10 10.21 9.54
C PRO A 107 4.10 10.68 8.08
N TYR A 108 4.13 9.76 7.12
CA TYR A 108 4.04 10.09 5.69
C TYR A 108 2.62 10.58 5.35
N PHE A 109 1.60 9.91 5.89
CA PHE A 109 0.21 10.38 5.80
C PHE A 109 0.03 11.78 6.40
N CYS A 110 0.61 12.05 7.59
CA CYS A 110 0.59 13.38 8.19
C CYS A 110 1.32 14.43 7.34
N ASN A 111 2.49 14.09 6.77
CA ASN A 111 3.21 14.97 5.85
C ASN A 111 2.33 15.34 4.65
N PHE A 112 1.52 14.41 4.14
CA PHE A 112 0.62 14.65 3.02
C PHE A 112 -0.52 15.59 3.42
N VAL A 113 -1.17 15.34 4.55
CA VAL A 113 -2.28 16.20 5.04
C VAL A 113 -1.79 17.62 5.31
N GLU A 114 -0.57 17.79 5.82
CA GLU A 114 0.04 19.12 6.00
C GLU A 114 0.42 19.83 4.69
N LEU A 115 0.79 19.06 3.66
CA LEU A 115 1.12 19.58 2.32
C LEU A 115 -0.15 19.93 1.52
N SER A 116 -1.24 19.19 1.74
CA SER A 116 -2.43 19.22 0.91
C SER A 116 -3.20 20.53 1.06
N GLU A 117 -3.69 21.06 -0.07
CA GLU A 117 -4.67 22.16 -0.06
C GLU A 117 -6.13 21.67 0.14
N CYS A 118 -6.31 20.36 0.08
CA CYS A 118 -7.60 19.68 0.03
C CYS A 118 -8.00 19.08 1.39
N LEU A 119 -7.05 18.44 2.07
CA LEU A 119 -7.25 17.84 3.39
C LEU A 119 -6.59 18.65 4.48
N SER A 120 -7.21 18.68 5.66
CA SER A 120 -6.59 19.20 6.88
C SER A 120 -7.02 18.39 8.10
N PHE A 121 -6.27 18.51 9.20
CA PHE A 121 -6.73 17.99 10.49
C PHE A 121 -7.72 18.97 11.14
N ALA A 122 -8.79 18.45 11.73
CA ALA A 122 -9.79 19.25 12.46
C ALA A 122 -9.21 19.91 13.72
N VAL A 123 -8.11 19.36 14.24
CA VAL A 123 -7.39 19.89 15.41
C VAL A 123 -6.00 20.30 14.95
N GLU A 124 -5.59 21.51 15.31
CA GLU A 124 -4.25 22.01 15.03
C GLU A 124 -3.17 21.28 15.84
N GLY A 125 -1.94 21.25 15.31
CA GLY A 125 -0.78 20.64 15.95
C GLY A 125 -0.22 19.45 15.18
N ASP A 126 0.98 19.01 15.57
CA ASP A 126 1.65 17.86 14.96
C ASP A 126 0.94 16.56 15.34
N GLN A 127 0.30 15.93 14.36
CA GLN A 127 -0.48 14.70 14.56
C GLN A 127 0.35 13.42 14.41
N ARG A 128 1.66 13.49 14.13
CA ARG A 128 2.52 12.30 13.95
C ARG A 128 2.57 11.41 15.18
N THR A 129 2.47 12.00 16.37
CA THR A 129 2.49 11.29 17.66
C THR A 129 1.09 11.04 18.23
N ALA A 130 0.02 11.38 17.48
CA ALA A 130 -1.35 11.18 17.94
C ALA A 130 -1.62 9.68 18.19
N ARG A 131 -2.19 9.36 19.36
CA ARG A 131 -2.56 7.99 19.76
C ARG A 131 -3.83 7.48 19.09
N LYS A 132 -4.59 8.36 18.45
CA LYS A 132 -5.81 8.03 17.69
C LYS A 132 -5.77 8.80 16.38
N ALA A 133 -6.45 8.31 15.37
CA ALA A 133 -6.58 9.06 14.13
C ALA A 133 -7.34 10.37 14.40
N PRO A 134 -6.72 11.55 14.19
CA PRO A 134 -7.42 12.81 14.24
C PRO A 134 -8.49 12.86 13.15
N GLU A 135 -9.52 13.65 13.39
CA GLU A 135 -10.55 13.89 12.39
C GLU A 135 -9.96 14.70 11.22
N LEU A 136 -10.21 14.25 9.98
CA LEU A 136 -9.79 14.93 8.76
C LEU A 136 -10.92 15.80 8.20
N ILE A 137 -10.65 16.98 7.68
CA ILE A 137 -11.64 17.81 7.00
C ILE A 137 -11.29 17.85 5.52
N LEU A 138 -12.29 17.57 4.68
CA LEU A 138 -12.18 17.73 3.23
C LEU A 138 -12.75 19.10 2.85
N LYS A 139 -11.93 19.92 2.19
CA LYS A 139 -12.35 21.23 1.70
C LYS A 139 -13.50 21.12 0.69
N ASP A 140 -14.37 22.12 0.65
CA ASP A 140 -15.48 22.16 -0.31
C ASP A 140 -14.99 22.13 -1.76
N ASP A 141 -15.82 21.58 -2.65
CA ASP A 141 -15.56 21.36 -4.08
C ASP A 141 -14.39 20.43 -4.44
N TRP A 142 -13.67 19.91 -3.44
CA TRP A 142 -12.61 18.93 -3.67
C TRP A 142 -13.12 17.50 -3.58
N HIS A 143 -12.56 16.66 -4.44
CA HIS A 143 -12.53 15.22 -4.31
C HIS A 143 -11.16 14.77 -3.76
N PHE A 144 -11.17 13.67 -3.01
CA PHE A 144 -9.97 12.99 -2.54
C PHE A 144 -10.01 11.55 -3.00
N VAL A 145 -8.94 11.10 -3.68
CA VAL A 145 -8.75 9.71 -4.08
C VAL A 145 -7.59 9.14 -3.28
N PHE A 146 -7.86 8.07 -2.53
CA PHE A 146 -6.83 7.25 -1.93
C PHE A 146 -6.61 6.02 -2.82
N GLY A 147 -5.40 5.83 -3.35
CA GLY A 147 -5.08 4.86 -4.41
C GLY A 147 -4.94 3.40 -3.99
N GLY A 148 -5.13 3.09 -2.71
CA GLY A 148 -4.99 1.73 -2.16
C GLY A 148 -3.68 1.53 -1.40
N ASP A 149 -3.49 0.31 -0.91
CA ASP A 149 -2.38 -0.12 -0.06
C ASP A 149 -2.24 0.75 1.20
N THR A 150 -3.29 0.67 2.02
CA THR A 150 -3.41 1.44 3.27
C THR A 150 -2.50 0.91 4.38
N CYS A 151 -2.32 -0.40 4.42
CA CYS A 151 -1.68 -1.13 5.51
C CYS A 151 -0.39 -1.81 5.06
N ASP A 152 0.29 -2.44 6.03
CA ASP A 152 1.57 -3.15 5.90
C ASP A 152 2.78 -2.23 5.84
N LYS A 153 3.94 -2.66 6.37
CA LYS A 153 5.24 -1.93 6.29
C LYS A 153 5.39 -0.70 7.20
N GLY A 154 4.42 -0.41 8.07
CA GLY A 154 4.52 0.69 9.03
C GLY A 154 3.56 0.62 10.22
N PRO A 155 3.92 1.20 11.39
CA PRO A 155 3.16 1.12 12.65
C PRO A 155 2.02 2.17 12.73
N GLY A 156 1.21 2.23 11.69
CA GLY A 156 0.15 3.23 11.52
C GLY A 156 -1.06 2.73 10.74
N SER A 157 -1.12 1.44 10.42
CA SER A 157 -2.19 0.79 9.65
C SER A 157 -3.58 1.10 10.22
N LEU A 158 -3.80 0.93 11.54
CA LEU A 158 -5.09 1.16 12.18
C LEU A 158 -5.48 2.65 12.15
N ARG A 159 -4.54 3.56 12.42
CA ARG A 159 -4.79 5.01 12.36
C ARG A 159 -5.10 5.47 10.94
N CYS A 160 -4.36 4.98 9.93
CA CYS A 160 -4.64 5.25 8.52
C CYS A 160 -6.04 4.78 8.12
N LEU A 161 -6.40 3.52 8.41
CA LEU A 161 -7.73 2.98 8.14
C LEU A 161 -8.83 3.81 8.83
N GLN A 162 -8.65 4.12 10.12
CA GLN A 162 -9.62 4.91 10.87
C GLN A 162 -9.83 6.29 10.25
N ALA A 163 -8.76 6.97 9.84
CA ALA A 163 -8.82 8.29 9.21
C ALA A 163 -9.57 8.23 7.87
N LEU A 164 -9.22 7.28 6.99
CA LEU A 164 -9.80 7.13 5.65
C LEU A 164 -11.26 6.69 5.70
N VAL A 165 -11.61 5.67 6.50
CA VAL A 165 -13.00 5.21 6.66
C VAL A 165 -13.89 6.30 7.25
N SER A 166 -13.40 7.04 8.25
CA SER A 166 -14.13 8.17 8.83
C SER A 166 -14.33 9.30 7.81
N LEU A 167 -13.33 9.58 6.98
CA LEU A 167 -13.40 10.59 5.93
C LEU A 167 -14.41 10.19 4.84
N LYS A 168 -14.35 8.95 4.34
CA LYS A 168 -15.31 8.42 3.35
C LYS A 168 -16.74 8.44 3.85
N ARG A 169 -16.99 8.07 5.11
CA ARG A 169 -18.34 8.11 5.71
C ARG A 169 -18.90 9.53 5.81
N ARG A 170 -18.05 10.54 6.01
CA ARG A 170 -18.48 11.95 6.11
C ARG A 170 -18.66 12.61 4.75
N TYR A 171 -17.91 12.18 3.74
CA TYR A 171 -17.94 12.72 2.38
C TYR A 171 -18.08 11.60 1.34
N PRO A 172 -19.20 10.84 1.34
CA PRO A 172 -19.34 9.61 0.56
C PRO A 172 -19.23 9.81 -0.96
N ASP A 173 -19.61 10.99 -1.45
CA ASP A 173 -19.61 11.36 -2.88
C ASP A 173 -18.32 12.05 -3.35
N ARG A 174 -17.42 12.39 -2.42
CA ARG A 174 -16.19 13.15 -2.72
C ARG A 174 -14.91 12.44 -2.30
N VAL A 175 -15.01 11.38 -1.50
CA VAL A 175 -13.87 10.56 -1.12
C VAL A 175 -13.99 9.24 -1.85
N HIS A 176 -12.93 8.83 -2.52
CA HIS A 176 -12.85 7.61 -3.31
C HIS A 176 -11.70 6.79 -2.73
N LEU A 177 -11.98 5.60 -2.24
CA LEU A 177 -10.97 4.70 -1.69
C LEU A 177 -10.78 3.59 -2.71
N LEU A 178 -9.60 3.43 -3.28
CA LEU A 178 -9.31 2.31 -4.17
C LEU A 178 -8.82 1.11 -3.37
N MET A 179 -9.12 -0.10 -3.85
CA MET A 179 -8.59 -1.33 -3.27
C MET A 179 -7.19 -1.62 -3.83
N GLY A 180 -6.18 -1.66 -2.95
CA GLY A 180 -4.87 -2.18 -3.28
C GLY A 180 -4.76 -3.69 -3.03
N ASN A 181 -3.69 -4.31 -3.53
CA ASN A 181 -3.46 -5.75 -3.32
C ASN A 181 -3.24 -6.07 -1.83
N ARG A 182 -2.59 -5.18 -1.08
CA ARG A 182 -2.39 -5.38 0.36
C ARG A 182 -3.70 -5.29 1.14
N ASP A 183 -4.62 -4.43 0.71
CA ASP A 183 -5.94 -4.30 1.32
C ASP A 183 -6.79 -5.56 1.06
N ILE A 184 -6.88 -5.98 -0.21
CA ILE A 184 -7.67 -7.17 -0.63
C ILE A 184 -7.17 -8.43 0.07
N ASN A 185 -5.85 -8.61 0.18
CA ASN A 185 -5.27 -9.77 0.85
C ASN A 185 -5.72 -9.95 2.29
N LYS A 186 -6.22 -8.90 2.97
CA LYS A 186 -6.75 -9.04 4.33
C LYS A 186 -8.10 -9.77 4.40
N MET A 187 -8.82 -9.93 3.28
CA MET A 187 -10.01 -10.79 3.23
C MET A 187 -9.68 -12.25 3.59
N ARG A 188 -8.45 -12.69 3.35
CA ARG A 188 -7.94 -14.03 3.71
C ARG A 188 -7.99 -14.31 5.20
N LEU A 189 -7.87 -13.25 6.02
CA LEU A 189 -7.75 -13.36 7.48
C LEU A 189 -8.96 -14.01 8.14
N THR A 190 -10.15 -13.94 7.53
CA THR A 190 -11.36 -14.53 8.11
C THR A 190 -11.44 -16.04 7.89
N SER A 191 -10.85 -16.55 6.78
CA SER A 191 -10.91 -17.96 6.44
C SER A 191 -9.71 -18.75 6.99
N GLU A 192 -8.51 -18.14 7.01
CA GLU A 192 -7.26 -18.88 7.22
C GLU A 192 -6.84 -19.00 8.70
N TYR A 193 -7.53 -18.33 9.63
CA TYR A 193 -7.11 -18.22 11.04
C TYR A 193 -8.18 -18.64 12.05
N THR A 194 -9.07 -19.54 11.64
CA THR A 194 -10.03 -20.15 12.56
C THR A 194 -9.34 -21.24 13.40
N ASP A 195 -9.85 -21.50 14.60
CA ASP A 195 -9.34 -22.58 15.45
C ASP A 195 -9.41 -23.96 14.75
N GLN A 196 -10.40 -24.13 13.87
CA GLN A 196 -10.54 -25.32 13.03
C GLN A 196 -9.40 -25.43 12.03
N GLU A 197 -9.05 -24.36 11.32
CA GLU A 197 -7.94 -24.40 10.35
C GLU A 197 -6.59 -24.63 11.03
N LEU A 198 -6.35 -24.00 12.19
CA LEU A 198 -5.14 -24.24 12.99
C LEU A 198 -5.03 -25.72 13.40
N ALA A 199 -6.14 -26.36 13.79
CA ALA A 199 -6.17 -27.78 14.13
C ALA A 199 -5.93 -28.70 12.92
N LEU A 200 -6.27 -28.25 11.71
CA LEU A 200 -6.12 -29.03 10.46
C LEU A 200 -4.74 -28.92 9.82
N LEU A 201 -3.85 -28.04 10.31
CA LEU A 201 -2.48 -27.94 9.81
C LEU A 201 -1.78 -29.31 9.85
N SER A 202 -1.05 -29.64 8.80
CA SER A 202 -0.35 -30.92 8.62
C SER A 202 0.83 -30.75 7.65
N PRO A 203 1.77 -31.71 7.54
CA PRO A 203 2.83 -31.68 6.51
C PRO A 203 2.30 -31.54 5.07
N GLU A 204 1.06 -31.95 4.84
CA GLU A 204 0.36 -31.87 3.57
C GLU A 204 -0.31 -30.51 3.31
N SER A 205 -0.38 -29.62 4.31
CA SER A 205 -0.96 -28.28 4.15
C SER A 205 -0.25 -27.51 3.04
N PRO A 206 -0.97 -27.03 2.01
CA PRO A 206 -0.35 -26.43 0.84
C PRO A 206 0.13 -25.00 1.13
N ALA A 207 1.16 -24.57 0.42
CA ALA A 207 1.49 -23.16 0.28
C ALA A 207 0.49 -22.47 -0.67
N ALA A 208 0.46 -21.14 -0.64
CA ALA A 208 -0.34 -20.34 -1.56
C ALA A 208 0.02 -20.58 -3.03
N TYR A 209 -0.98 -20.72 -3.89
CA TYR A 209 -0.77 -21.09 -5.30
C TYR A 209 -0.15 -19.96 -6.13
N TRP A 210 -0.33 -18.71 -5.73
CA TRP A 210 0.24 -17.54 -6.42
C TRP A 210 1.72 -17.30 -6.14
N VAL A 211 2.31 -18.08 -5.23
CA VAL A 211 3.75 -18.06 -4.99
C VAL A 211 4.42 -19.00 -6.00
N PRO A 212 5.50 -18.60 -6.69
CA PRO A 212 6.24 -19.47 -7.60
C PRO A 212 6.69 -20.77 -6.92
N GLU A 213 6.63 -21.91 -7.64
CA GLU A 213 6.83 -23.24 -7.06
C GLU A 213 8.19 -23.41 -6.37
N ASP A 214 9.24 -22.86 -6.97
CA ASP A 214 10.61 -22.85 -6.48
C ASP A 214 10.82 -21.94 -5.26
N LYS A 215 9.91 -21.01 -5.00
CA LYS A 215 9.97 -20.06 -3.87
C LYS A 215 8.98 -20.40 -2.74
N ARG A 216 8.14 -21.43 -2.89
CA ARG A 216 7.13 -21.82 -1.88
C ARG A 216 7.78 -22.39 -0.62
N THR A 217 7.41 -21.84 0.53
CA THR A 217 7.57 -22.48 1.84
C THR A 217 6.20 -22.95 2.30
N LYS A 218 6.04 -24.15 2.83
CA LYS A 218 4.74 -24.58 3.39
C LYS A 218 4.57 -24.05 4.83
N PRO A 219 3.33 -23.84 5.28
CA PRO A 219 3.08 -23.44 6.67
C PRO A 219 3.66 -24.42 7.69
N TRP A 220 3.54 -25.73 7.43
CA TRP A 220 4.05 -26.75 8.34
C TRP A 220 5.58 -26.76 8.42
N ASP A 221 6.27 -26.57 7.30
CA ASP A 221 7.74 -26.52 7.26
C ASP A 221 8.28 -25.33 8.06
N TYR A 222 7.60 -24.17 7.95
CA TYR A 222 7.91 -23.00 8.77
C TYR A 222 7.75 -23.29 10.27
N LEU A 223 6.64 -23.90 10.68
CA LEU A 223 6.37 -24.26 12.07
C LEU A 223 7.35 -25.31 12.60
N PHE A 224 7.73 -26.27 11.76
CA PHE A 224 8.79 -27.25 12.06
C PHE A 224 10.11 -26.54 12.36
N HIS A 225 10.54 -25.59 11.53
CA HIS A 225 11.80 -24.87 11.75
C HIS A 225 11.79 -24.00 13.02
N LEU A 226 10.64 -23.43 13.39
CA LEU A 226 10.50 -22.73 14.68
C LEU A 226 10.70 -23.71 15.86
N ALA A 227 10.06 -24.87 15.79
CA ALA A 227 10.20 -25.90 16.81
C ALA A 227 11.63 -26.47 16.86
N GLU A 228 12.26 -26.68 15.70
CA GLU A 228 13.65 -27.13 15.56
C GLU A 228 14.64 -26.13 16.16
N SER A 229 14.39 -24.84 15.97
CA SER A 229 15.19 -23.77 16.58
C SER A 229 15.08 -23.76 18.10
N ALA A 230 13.97 -24.25 18.66
CA ALA A 230 13.78 -24.43 20.10
C ALA A 230 14.35 -25.78 20.62
N GLY A 231 14.53 -26.78 19.76
CA GLY A 231 15.08 -28.10 20.10
C GLY A 231 15.45 -28.94 18.87
N ALA A 232 16.59 -29.65 18.92
CA ALA A 232 17.25 -30.22 17.75
C ALA A 232 16.47 -31.24 16.89
N HIS A 233 15.35 -31.81 17.35
CA HIS A 233 14.47 -32.70 16.59
C HIS A 233 13.05 -32.70 17.20
N PRO A 234 12.16 -31.81 16.77
CA PRO A 234 10.85 -31.66 17.39
C PRO A 234 9.92 -32.82 17.02
N THR A 235 9.25 -33.38 18.02
CA THR A 235 8.12 -34.30 17.86
C THR A 235 6.91 -33.59 17.27
N GLU A 236 5.95 -34.35 16.72
CA GLU A 236 4.70 -33.74 16.20
C GLU A 236 3.95 -32.95 17.28
N GLU A 237 3.95 -33.42 18.54
CA GLU A 237 3.33 -32.70 19.66
C GLU A 237 4.03 -31.37 19.94
N GLU A 238 5.36 -31.32 19.84
CA GLU A 238 6.12 -30.08 19.97
C GLU A 238 5.81 -29.10 18.81
N ILE A 239 5.76 -29.58 17.56
CA ILE A 239 5.37 -28.75 16.40
C ILE A 239 3.95 -28.21 16.57
N ARG A 240 3.02 -29.04 17.05
CA ARG A 240 1.62 -28.64 17.35
C ARG A 240 1.58 -27.51 18.38
N GLY A 241 2.50 -27.48 19.33
CA GLY A 241 2.65 -26.37 20.28
C GLY A 241 2.98 -25.02 19.61
N PHE A 242 3.59 -25.03 18.42
CA PHE A 242 3.88 -23.82 17.64
C PHE A 242 2.76 -23.45 16.65
N CYS A 243 1.73 -24.29 16.46
CA CYS A 243 0.59 -24.04 15.56
C CYS A 243 -0.38 -22.98 16.11
N THR A 244 0.12 -21.78 16.41
CA THR A 244 -0.66 -20.66 16.93
C THR A 244 -1.09 -19.72 15.81
N GLY A 245 -2.17 -18.96 16.02
CA GLY A 245 -2.59 -17.92 15.08
C GLY A 245 -1.50 -16.87 14.82
N ALA A 246 -0.74 -16.50 15.85
CA ALA A 246 0.36 -15.54 15.73
C ALA A 246 1.50 -16.04 14.83
N ASN A 247 1.94 -17.30 15.00
CA ASN A 247 2.98 -17.87 14.15
C ASN A 247 2.50 -18.06 12.71
N LEU A 248 1.26 -18.53 12.52
CA LEU A 248 0.69 -18.66 11.19
C LEU A 248 0.54 -17.30 10.50
N LEU A 249 0.17 -16.24 11.23
CA LEU A 249 0.08 -14.89 10.69
C LEU A 249 1.45 -14.35 10.27
N ARG A 250 2.50 -14.54 11.09
CA ARG A 250 3.88 -14.20 10.70
C ARG A 250 4.30 -14.95 9.44
N TYR A 251 3.95 -16.23 9.33
CA TYR A 251 4.17 -17.01 8.12
C TYR A 251 3.49 -16.36 6.90
N HIS A 252 2.19 -16.09 6.95
CA HIS A 252 1.48 -15.52 5.79
C HIS A 252 2.00 -14.12 5.42
N LEU A 253 2.19 -13.25 6.41
CA LEU A 253 2.73 -11.91 6.20
C LEU A 253 4.08 -11.97 5.46
N LYS A 254 4.95 -12.93 5.79
CA LYS A 254 6.25 -13.10 5.15
C LYS A 254 6.18 -13.84 3.80
N TYR A 255 5.56 -15.01 3.78
CA TYR A 255 5.70 -16.01 2.72
C TYR A 255 4.58 -16.05 1.70
N ASP A 256 3.48 -15.31 1.87
CA ASP A 256 2.45 -15.21 0.81
C ASP A 256 1.68 -13.88 0.72
N MET A 257 1.96 -12.89 1.57
CA MET A 257 1.37 -11.53 1.52
C MET A 257 2.37 -10.40 1.24
N GLY A 258 3.70 -10.67 1.21
CA GLY A 258 4.72 -9.66 0.88
C GLY A 258 4.83 -8.52 1.90
N SER A 259 4.49 -8.78 3.17
CA SER A 259 4.40 -7.84 4.28
C SER A 259 5.21 -8.31 5.50
N ASP A 260 6.41 -8.85 5.28
CA ASP A 260 7.31 -9.27 6.38
C ASP A 260 7.50 -8.13 7.40
N GLY A 261 7.59 -8.49 8.69
CA GLY A 261 7.68 -7.55 9.82
C GLY A 261 6.36 -6.92 10.29
N GLU A 262 5.28 -6.99 9.51
CA GLU A 262 4.02 -6.29 9.82
C GLU A 262 3.33 -6.73 11.12
N PHE A 263 3.61 -7.94 11.61
CA PHE A 263 3.13 -8.37 12.93
C PHE A 263 3.68 -7.46 14.04
N GLU A 264 4.97 -7.12 13.97
CA GLU A 264 5.63 -6.29 14.97
C GLU A 264 5.28 -4.80 14.79
N PHE A 265 5.05 -4.34 13.55
CA PHE A 265 4.47 -3.01 13.33
C PHE A 265 3.08 -2.85 13.93
N ARG A 266 2.25 -3.89 13.86
CA ARG A 266 0.97 -3.87 14.57
C ARG A 266 1.16 -3.80 16.08
N ARG A 267 2.13 -4.53 16.65
CA ARG A 267 2.46 -4.45 18.09
C ARG A 267 2.86 -3.04 18.50
N GLN A 268 3.76 -2.42 17.75
CA GLN A 268 4.18 -1.02 17.93
C GLN A 268 2.99 -0.06 17.91
N GLU A 269 2.10 -0.22 16.93
CA GLU A 269 0.93 0.63 16.82
C GLU A 269 -0.01 0.45 18.03
N LEU A 270 -0.28 -0.78 18.45
CA LEU A 270 -1.12 -1.06 19.61
C LEU A 270 -0.53 -0.48 20.90
N ALA A 271 0.77 -0.65 21.12
CA ALA A 271 1.48 -0.09 22.26
C ALA A 271 1.38 1.45 22.27
N HIS A 272 1.64 2.09 21.13
CA HIS A 272 1.51 3.54 20.96
C HIS A 272 0.09 4.04 21.24
N MET A 273 -0.93 3.35 20.71
CA MET A 273 -2.34 3.70 20.91
C MET A 273 -2.78 3.53 22.37
N ALA A 274 -2.30 2.48 23.05
CA ALA A 274 -2.55 2.23 24.46
C ALA A 274 -1.74 3.16 25.39
N GLY A 275 -0.60 3.65 24.91
CA GLY A 275 0.36 4.42 25.71
C GLY A 275 1.15 3.58 26.69
N CYS A 276 1.51 2.36 26.30
CA CYS A 276 2.40 1.45 27.01
C CYS A 276 3.62 1.12 26.14
N GLU A 277 4.56 0.34 26.70
CA GLU A 277 5.73 -0.12 25.95
C GLU A 277 5.36 -1.31 25.05
N GLU A 278 6.19 -1.59 24.04
CA GLU A 278 5.92 -2.65 23.06
C GLU A 278 5.91 -4.04 23.69
N GLU A 279 6.76 -4.26 24.70
CA GLU A 279 6.90 -5.53 25.42
C GLU A 279 5.67 -5.87 26.26
N ASP A 280 4.83 -4.87 26.56
CA ASP A 280 3.58 -5.05 27.30
C ASP A 280 2.45 -5.61 26.41
N ILE A 281 2.60 -5.57 25.09
CA ILE A 281 1.61 -6.10 24.14
C ILE A 281 1.96 -7.54 23.79
N GLY A 282 1.12 -8.48 24.20
CA GLY A 282 1.29 -9.90 23.88
C GLY A 282 0.93 -10.27 22.43
N ASP A 283 1.46 -11.41 21.95
CA ASP A 283 1.12 -11.95 20.62
C ASP A 283 -0.37 -12.17 20.40
N GLU A 284 -1.09 -12.60 21.45
CA GLU A 284 -2.54 -12.81 21.37
C GLU A 284 -3.29 -11.47 21.18
N GLU A 285 -2.81 -10.37 21.77
CA GLU A 285 -3.41 -9.05 21.58
C GLU A 285 -3.23 -8.55 20.15
N VAL A 286 -2.05 -8.78 19.56
CA VAL A 286 -1.80 -8.48 18.14
C VAL A 286 -2.72 -9.31 17.25
N MET A 287 -2.81 -10.63 17.50
CA MET A 287 -3.67 -11.51 16.73
C MET A 287 -5.15 -11.11 16.82
N GLN A 288 -5.60 -10.79 18.03
CA GLN A 288 -6.96 -10.31 18.27
C GLN A 288 -7.26 -9.01 17.52
N SER A 289 -6.31 -8.08 17.46
CA SER A 289 -6.44 -6.85 16.65
C SER A 289 -6.67 -7.14 15.16
N TYR A 290 -5.98 -8.13 14.58
CA TYR A 290 -6.23 -8.54 13.20
C TYR A 290 -7.63 -9.13 13.01
N LYS A 291 -8.03 -10.04 13.89
CA LYS A 291 -9.38 -10.64 13.87
C LYS A 291 -10.47 -9.57 13.96
N GLU A 292 -10.31 -8.60 14.85
CA GLU A 292 -11.25 -7.48 15.03
C GLU A 292 -11.31 -6.55 13.82
N SER A 293 -10.18 -6.33 13.13
CA SER A 293 -10.14 -5.46 11.96
C SER A 293 -10.97 -5.99 10.78
N VAL A 294 -11.07 -7.31 10.63
CA VAL A 294 -11.86 -7.97 9.57
C VAL A 294 -13.22 -8.50 10.03
N ALA A 295 -13.50 -8.46 11.34
CA ALA A 295 -14.80 -8.80 11.91
C ALA A 295 -15.89 -7.78 11.54
N GLU A 296 -17.15 -8.08 11.83
CA GLU A 296 -18.26 -7.13 11.65
C GLU A 296 -18.01 -5.82 12.41
N GLY A 297 -18.11 -4.69 11.70
CA GLY A 297 -17.76 -3.37 12.25
C GLY A 297 -16.25 -3.07 12.32
N GLY A 298 -15.39 -4.01 11.94
CA GLY A 298 -13.94 -3.86 11.89
C GLY A 298 -13.47 -2.85 10.82
N LEU A 299 -12.33 -2.21 11.06
CA LEU A 299 -11.82 -1.13 10.22
C LEU A 299 -11.47 -1.58 8.80
N MET A 300 -10.75 -2.70 8.65
CA MET A 300 -10.40 -3.23 7.33
C MET A 300 -11.63 -3.75 6.58
N ARG A 301 -12.55 -4.42 7.27
CA ARG A 301 -13.83 -4.83 6.67
C ARG A 301 -14.61 -3.63 6.16
N GLU A 302 -14.69 -2.55 6.95
CA GLU A 302 -15.38 -1.33 6.54
C GLU A 302 -14.67 -0.58 5.41
N TYR A 303 -13.33 -0.58 5.39
CA TYR A 303 -12.56 -0.05 4.27
C TYR A 303 -12.92 -0.77 2.97
N LEU A 304 -12.81 -2.10 2.94
CA LEU A 304 -13.13 -2.92 1.76
C LEU A 304 -14.59 -2.79 1.32
N ARG A 305 -15.53 -2.59 2.26
CA ARG A 305 -16.95 -2.34 1.95
C ARG A 305 -17.18 -1.02 1.20
N LEU A 306 -16.34 -0.02 1.50
CA LEU A 306 -16.48 1.35 1.01
C LEU A 306 -15.57 1.65 -0.19
N ALA A 307 -14.55 0.82 -0.40
CA ALA A 307 -13.57 0.97 -1.45
C ALA A 307 -14.09 0.46 -2.79
N GLU A 308 -13.43 0.84 -3.88
CA GLU A 308 -13.75 0.52 -5.26
C GLU A 308 -12.48 0.10 -6.02
N LEU A 309 -12.60 -0.55 -7.18
CA LEU A 309 -11.42 -0.92 -7.98
C LEU A 309 -10.93 0.23 -8.86
N THR A 310 -11.84 1.12 -9.26
CA THR A 310 -11.51 2.27 -10.12
C THR A 310 -12.55 3.38 -10.00
N CYS A 311 -12.15 4.62 -10.30
CA CYS A 311 -13.09 5.72 -10.51
C CYS A 311 -12.67 6.62 -11.67
N LEU A 312 -13.65 7.29 -12.29
CA LEU A 312 -13.45 8.26 -13.36
C LEU A 312 -13.97 9.62 -12.91
N LEU A 313 -13.05 10.54 -12.58
CA LEU A 313 -13.37 11.88 -12.12
C LEU A 313 -12.93 12.89 -13.18
N GLY A 314 -13.89 13.62 -13.75
CA GLY A 314 -13.67 14.48 -14.89
C GLY A 314 -13.16 13.68 -16.09
N GLN A 315 -11.91 13.95 -16.46
CA GLN A 315 -11.18 13.28 -17.55
C GLN A 315 -10.04 12.37 -17.03
N THR A 316 -10.04 12.08 -15.72
CA THR A 316 -8.97 11.31 -15.06
C THR A 316 -9.49 9.97 -14.56
N LEU A 317 -8.86 8.89 -15.04
CA LEU A 317 -9.10 7.53 -14.59
C LEU A 317 -8.09 7.16 -13.50
N PHE A 318 -8.59 6.63 -12.38
CA PHE A 318 -7.77 6.19 -11.26
C PHE A 318 -7.86 4.67 -11.10
N VAL A 319 -6.70 4.03 -10.98
CA VAL A 319 -6.56 2.59 -10.68
C VAL A 319 -5.40 2.39 -9.72
N HIS A 320 -5.37 1.28 -8.98
CA HIS A 320 -4.27 1.01 -8.06
C HIS A 320 -2.99 0.58 -8.79
N GLY A 321 -3.06 -0.46 -9.63
CA GLY A 321 -1.96 -0.92 -10.49
C GLY A 321 -1.96 -0.21 -11.84
N GLN A 322 -1.74 -0.94 -12.93
CA GLN A 322 -1.82 -0.42 -14.30
C GLN A 322 -3.06 -0.89 -15.05
N LEU A 323 -3.33 -0.27 -16.21
CA LEU A 323 -4.38 -0.71 -17.15
C LEU A 323 -3.91 -1.80 -18.12
N ILE A 324 -2.63 -2.13 -18.08
CA ILE A 324 -1.97 -3.07 -18.97
C ILE A 324 -0.88 -3.80 -18.21
N GLY A 325 -0.75 -5.09 -18.46
CA GLY A 325 0.28 -5.93 -17.88
C GLY A 325 0.84 -6.92 -18.89
N ASN A 326 1.93 -7.56 -18.51
CA ASN A 326 2.58 -8.66 -19.20
C ASN A 326 2.49 -9.94 -18.36
N HIS A 327 2.97 -11.07 -18.92
CA HIS A 327 3.01 -12.39 -18.28
C HIS A 327 1.66 -13.08 -18.04
N PHE A 328 0.61 -12.68 -18.76
CA PHE A 328 -0.65 -13.42 -18.73
C PHE A 328 -0.53 -14.74 -19.50
N HIS A 329 -0.64 -15.88 -18.80
CA HIS A 329 -0.53 -17.20 -19.42
C HIS A 329 -1.77 -17.60 -20.24
N HIS A 330 -2.94 -17.04 -19.90
CA HIS A 330 -4.24 -17.50 -20.43
C HIS A 330 -5.02 -16.41 -21.16
N CYS A 331 -4.50 -15.19 -21.24
CA CYS A 331 -5.14 -14.10 -21.98
C CYS A 331 -4.11 -13.14 -22.59
N GLY A 332 -4.56 -12.31 -23.53
CA GLY A 332 -3.71 -11.33 -24.21
C GLY A 332 -3.00 -11.88 -25.47
N THR A 333 -2.28 -10.99 -26.14
CA THR A 333 -1.40 -11.34 -27.27
C THR A 333 0.04 -11.32 -26.76
N ASP A 334 0.79 -12.41 -26.95
CA ASP A 334 2.16 -12.58 -26.43
C ASP A 334 2.28 -12.33 -24.91
N GLY A 335 1.24 -12.71 -24.16
CA GLY A 335 1.14 -12.51 -22.70
C GLY A 335 0.87 -11.07 -22.26
N VAL A 336 0.57 -10.16 -23.19
CA VAL A 336 0.20 -8.77 -22.91
C VAL A 336 -1.31 -8.61 -23.01
N ALA A 337 -1.93 -8.09 -21.94
CA ALA A 337 -3.37 -7.87 -21.87
C ALA A 337 -3.72 -6.55 -21.17
N TRP A 338 -4.89 -5.99 -21.50
CA TRP A 338 -5.39 -4.75 -20.92
C TRP A 338 -6.56 -5.02 -19.98
N SER A 339 -6.53 -4.41 -18.81
CA SER A 339 -7.59 -4.49 -17.80
C SER A 339 -8.82 -3.68 -18.20
N VAL A 340 -8.64 -2.64 -19.03
CA VAL A 340 -9.77 -1.86 -19.52
C VAL A 340 -10.68 -2.69 -20.42
N LYS A 341 -11.98 -2.45 -20.33
CA LYS A 341 -13.07 -3.25 -20.92
C LYS A 341 -13.31 -4.62 -20.29
N CYS A 342 -12.32 -5.20 -19.62
CA CYS A 342 -12.44 -6.52 -19.00
C CYS A 342 -13.21 -6.43 -17.67
N VAL A 343 -14.31 -7.15 -17.56
CA VAL A 343 -15.05 -7.35 -16.30
C VAL A 343 -15.03 -8.85 -15.98
N PRO A 344 -14.46 -9.29 -14.85
CA PRO A 344 -14.42 -10.71 -14.51
C PRO A 344 -15.84 -11.31 -14.42
N ASN A 345 -16.03 -12.46 -15.05
CA ASN A 345 -17.32 -13.16 -15.12
C ASN A 345 -17.12 -14.67 -15.36
N ASP A 346 -17.29 -15.45 -14.29
CA ASP A 346 -17.14 -16.91 -14.27
C ASP A 346 -18.15 -17.67 -15.17
N LYS A 347 -19.22 -17.01 -15.61
CA LYS A 347 -20.25 -17.58 -16.49
C LYS A 347 -19.94 -17.42 -17.97
N VAL A 348 -18.89 -16.69 -18.31
CA VAL A 348 -18.48 -16.43 -19.70
C VAL A 348 -17.25 -17.27 -20.02
N ASP A 349 -17.20 -17.79 -21.25
CA ASP A 349 -16.01 -18.51 -21.73
C ASP A 349 -14.79 -17.58 -21.72
N GLY A 350 -13.70 -18.04 -21.11
CA GLY A 350 -12.51 -17.20 -20.85
C GLY A 350 -12.59 -16.31 -19.60
N GLY A 351 -13.68 -16.36 -18.82
CA GLY A 351 -13.76 -15.71 -17.50
C GLY A 351 -13.91 -14.19 -17.50
N VAL A 352 -14.12 -13.56 -18.68
CA VAL A 352 -14.17 -12.10 -18.84
C VAL A 352 -15.33 -11.69 -19.74
N GLU A 353 -16.16 -10.78 -19.26
CA GLU A 353 -17.11 -10.01 -20.06
C GLU A 353 -16.43 -8.74 -20.60
N ILE A 354 -16.65 -8.43 -21.88
CA ILE A 354 -16.11 -7.22 -22.52
C ILE A 354 -17.18 -6.11 -22.52
N GLU A 355 -16.84 -4.97 -21.91
CA GLU A 355 -17.63 -3.75 -21.92
C GLU A 355 -16.89 -2.63 -22.67
N GLU A 356 -17.43 -2.21 -23.81
CA GLU A 356 -16.79 -1.27 -24.74
C GLU A 356 -16.89 0.20 -24.29
N ASP A 357 -17.91 0.55 -23.50
CA ASP A 357 -18.06 1.90 -22.96
C ASP A 357 -17.30 2.02 -21.62
N LEU A 358 -16.36 2.98 -21.54
CA LEU A 358 -15.50 3.12 -20.36
C LEU A 358 -16.28 3.39 -19.08
N ARG A 359 -17.35 4.20 -19.14
CA ARG A 359 -18.13 4.58 -17.95
C ARG A 359 -18.90 3.37 -17.43
N ARG A 360 -19.50 2.59 -18.33
CA ARG A 360 -20.14 1.31 -17.99
C ARG A 360 -19.15 0.28 -17.49
N TRP A 361 -17.92 0.25 -18.02
CA TRP A 361 -16.88 -0.64 -17.53
C TRP A 361 -16.50 -0.32 -16.07
N VAL A 362 -16.32 0.97 -15.73
CA VAL A 362 -16.12 1.42 -14.34
C VAL A 362 -17.26 0.94 -13.44
N GLU A 363 -18.51 1.13 -13.88
CA GLU A 363 -19.70 0.69 -13.13
C GLU A 363 -19.75 -0.82 -12.94
N LYS A 364 -19.54 -1.61 -13.99
CA LYS A 364 -19.59 -3.06 -13.93
C LYS A 364 -18.44 -3.65 -13.11
N LEU A 365 -17.22 -3.13 -13.25
CA LEU A 365 -16.06 -3.64 -12.51
C LEU A 365 -16.22 -3.42 -11.00
N ASN A 366 -16.65 -2.23 -10.59
CA ASN A 366 -16.90 -1.94 -9.18
C ASN A 366 -18.10 -2.73 -8.62
N THR A 367 -19.15 -2.90 -9.43
CA THR A 367 -20.31 -3.74 -9.05
C THR A 367 -19.88 -5.19 -8.82
N TRP A 368 -19.04 -5.75 -9.70
CA TRP A 368 -18.49 -7.08 -9.54
C TRP A 368 -17.69 -7.21 -8.23
N ALA A 369 -16.76 -6.28 -7.97
CA ALA A 369 -15.98 -6.29 -6.74
C ALA A 369 -16.84 -6.18 -5.48
N HIS A 370 -17.85 -5.29 -5.48
CA HIS A 370 -18.75 -5.11 -4.35
C HIS A 370 -19.61 -6.35 -4.08
N ASN A 371 -20.03 -7.06 -5.14
CA ASN A 371 -20.73 -8.32 -4.98
C ASN A 371 -19.85 -9.38 -4.31
N ASP A 372 -18.57 -9.45 -4.67
CA ASP A 372 -17.66 -10.44 -4.10
C ASP A 372 -17.26 -10.09 -2.65
N VAL A 373 -17.06 -8.79 -2.34
CA VAL A 373 -16.93 -8.31 -0.95
C VAL A 373 -18.18 -8.63 -0.13
N ALA A 374 -19.37 -8.40 -0.68
CA ALA A 374 -20.63 -8.72 0.02
C ALA A 374 -20.78 -10.23 0.26
N ALA A 375 -20.39 -11.06 -0.72
CA ALA A 375 -20.38 -12.51 -0.57
C ALA A 375 -19.38 -12.96 0.51
N TRP A 376 -18.16 -12.42 0.51
CA TRP A 376 -17.18 -12.65 1.57
C TRP A 376 -17.72 -12.27 2.95
N MET A 377 -18.36 -11.10 3.07
CA MET A 377 -18.94 -10.66 4.33
C MET A 377 -20.07 -11.57 4.84
N ALA A 378 -20.80 -12.24 3.95
CA ALA A 378 -21.87 -13.18 4.28
C ALA A 378 -21.33 -14.59 4.61
N GLU A 379 -20.30 -15.06 3.90
CA GLU A 379 -19.66 -16.36 4.06
C GLU A 379 -18.13 -16.22 4.17
N PRO A 380 -17.61 -15.70 5.29
CA PRO A 380 -16.20 -15.26 5.38
C PRO A 380 -15.19 -16.40 5.59
N THR A 381 -15.64 -17.64 5.64
CA THR A 381 -14.81 -18.81 5.96
C THR A 381 -14.70 -19.77 4.78
N TRP A 382 -13.79 -20.73 4.87
CA TRP A 382 -13.68 -21.80 3.91
C TRP A 382 -14.97 -22.63 3.86
N ARG A 383 -15.47 -22.91 2.65
CA ARG A 383 -16.44 -23.99 2.42
C ARG A 383 -15.75 -25.34 2.51
N ALA A 384 -14.49 -25.40 2.07
CA ALA A 384 -13.58 -26.51 2.28
C ALA A 384 -12.14 -26.01 2.22
N SER A 385 -11.31 -26.40 3.19
CA SER A 385 -9.89 -26.03 3.25
C SER A 385 -9.12 -26.51 2.01
N PRO A 386 -8.15 -25.72 1.51
CA PRO A 386 -7.33 -26.10 0.37
C PRO A 386 -6.46 -27.32 0.72
N ARG A 387 -6.33 -28.26 -0.22
CA ARG A 387 -5.50 -29.47 -0.08
C ARG A 387 -4.30 -29.50 -1.02
N ASP A 388 -4.27 -28.56 -1.95
CA ASP A 388 -3.26 -28.46 -3.01
C ASP A 388 -3.10 -26.99 -3.40
N ALA A 389 -1.94 -26.64 -3.97
CA ALA A 389 -1.59 -25.27 -4.33
C ALA A 389 -2.14 -24.91 -5.73
N THR A 390 -3.47 -24.98 -5.87
CA THR A 390 -4.21 -24.69 -7.10
C THR A 390 -5.27 -23.62 -6.86
N TYR A 391 -5.62 -22.86 -7.90
CA TYR A 391 -6.68 -21.86 -7.79
C TYR A 391 -8.02 -22.50 -7.37
N GLU A 392 -8.39 -23.66 -7.92
CA GLU A 392 -9.66 -24.34 -7.62
C GLU A 392 -9.77 -24.81 -6.17
N ALA A 393 -8.65 -25.15 -5.53
CA ALA A 393 -8.63 -25.49 -4.11
C ALA A 393 -8.83 -24.23 -3.25
N TRP A 394 -8.17 -23.14 -3.61
CA TRP A 394 -8.21 -21.85 -2.90
C TRP A 394 -9.45 -21.00 -3.22
N ALA A 395 -10.22 -21.36 -4.25
CA ALA A 395 -11.47 -20.70 -4.61
C ALA A 395 -12.69 -21.21 -3.81
N ARG A 396 -12.49 -22.17 -2.89
CA ARG A 396 -13.58 -22.77 -2.08
C ARG A 396 -14.00 -21.89 -0.89
N ARG A 397 -14.18 -20.60 -1.13
CA ARG A 397 -14.69 -19.58 -0.19
C ARG A 397 -15.46 -18.50 -0.95
N ALA A 398 -16.23 -17.68 -0.26
CA ALA A 398 -16.73 -16.45 -0.87
C ALA A 398 -15.63 -15.37 -0.88
N GLY A 399 -15.68 -14.42 -1.82
CA GLY A 399 -14.59 -13.44 -2.00
C GLY A 399 -13.39 -13.96 -2.79
N ALA A 400 -13.46 -15.21 -3.28
CA ALA A 400 -12.31 -15.87 -3.91
C ALA A 400 -11.85 -15.17 -5.19
N GLU A 401 -12.78 -14.64 -5.99
CA GLU A 401 -12.47 -14.02 -7.28
C GLU A 401 -11.73 -12.70 -7.09
N LEU A 402 -12.19 -11.86 -6.16
CA LEU A 402 -11.53 -10.62 -5.82
C LEU A 402 -10.18 -10.86 -5.17
N ILE A 403 -10.06 -11.87 -4.30
CA ILE A 403 -8.76 -12.24 -3.73
C ILE A 403 -7.80 -12.67 -4.85
N ALA A 404 -8.23 -13.54 -5.77
CA ALA A 404 -7.40 -13.95 -6.91
C ALA A 404 -7.01 -12.75 -7.79
N TYR A 405 -7.93 -11.83 -8.04
CA TYR A 405 -7.72 -10.60 -8.81
C TYR A 405 -6.67 -9.64 -8.19
N GLY A 406 -6.53 -9.69 -6.86
CA GLY A 406 -5.52 -8.95 -6.09
C GLY A 406 -4.18 -9.67 -5.91
N THR A 407 -3.95 -10.79 -6.61
CA THR A 407 -2.69 -11.58 -6.52
C THR A 407 -1.91 -11.58 -7.84
N PRO A 408 -0.60 -11.88 -7.81
CA PRO A 408 0.20 -12.05 -9.03
C PRO A 408 -0.29 -13.15 -9.97
N ALA A 409 -1.04 -14.13 -9.46
CA ALA A 409 -1.61 -15.21 -10.25
C ALA A 409 -3.05 -14.93 -10.72
N SER A 410 -3.44 -13.65 -10.82
CA SER A 410 -4.70 -13.28 -11.45
C SER A 410 -4.78 -13.89 -12.85
N HIS A 411 -5.83 -14.65 -13.11
CA HIS A 411 -6.06 -15.31 -14.40
C HIS A 411 -6.69 -14.36 -15.44
N VAL A 412 -7.11 -13.17 -15.00
CA VAL A 412 -7.64 -12.09 -15.83
C VAL A 412 -6.81 -10.81 -15.67
N PRO A 413 -6.83 -9.89 -16.64
CA PRO A 413 -6.12 -8.61 -16.52
C PRO A 413 -6.67 -7.78 -15.35
N SER A 414 -5.80 -7.37 -14.43
CA SER A 414 -6.18 -6.75 -13.16
C SER A 414 -5.82 -5.27 -13.10
N VAL A 415 -6.74 -4.41 -12.65
CA VAL A 415 -6.42 -2.99 -12.37
C VAL A 415 -5.68 -2.80 -11.05
N VAL A 416 -5.46 -3.89 -10.29
CA VAL A 416 -4.76 -3.86 -8.99
C VAL A 416 -3.30 -4.27 -9.17
N TYR A 417 -3.04 -5.35 -9.90
CA TYR A 417 -1.70 -5.96 -9.92
C TYR A 417 -0.93 -5.72 -11.23
N CYS A 418 -1.59 -5.23 -12.29
CA CYS A 418 -0.90 -4.99 -13.56
C CYS A 418 0.27 -4.01 -13.41
N ARG A 419 1.33 -4.26 -14.19
CA ARG A 419 2.56 -3.45 -14.25
C ARG A 419 2.97 -3.25 -15.71
N TRP A 420 3.42 -2.04 -16.05
CA TRP A 420 3.82 -1.71 -17.43
C TRP A 420 5.08 -0.84 -17.46
N LEU A 421 6.22 -1.48 -17.30
CA LEU A 421 7.55 -0.90 -17.38
C LEU A 421 8.41 -1.75 -18.31
N GLU A 422 9.56 -1.25 -18.73
CA GLU A 422 10.58 -2.08 -19.37
C GLU A 422 11.22 -3.04 -18.34
N ASP A 423 11.94 -4.06 -18.80
CA ASP A 423 12.60 -5.06 -17.93
C ASP A 423 13.56 -4.41 -16.91
N ASN A 424 14.22 -3.32 -17.30
CA ASN A 424 15.08 -2.51 -16.42
C ASN A 424 14.30 -1.53 -15.53
N CYS A 425 12.96 -1.64 -15.51
CA CYS A 425 12.01 -0.79 -14.80
C CYS A 425 11.89 0.65 -15.32
N MET A 426 12.43 0.98 -16.49
CA MET A 426 12.22 2.30 -17.09
C MET A 426 10.76 2.52 -17.50
N PRO A 427 10.26 3.77 -17.47
CA PRO A 427 8.89 4.09 -17.88
C PRO A 427 8.62 3.67 -19.32
N LYS A 428 7.49 3.00 -19.53
CA LYS A 428 7.07 2.47 -20.83
C LYS A 428 5.79 3.13 -21.31
N GLN A 429 5.74 3.53 -22.57
CA GLN A 429 4.52 4.10 -23.14
C GLN A 429 3.45 3.02 -23.40
N TYR A 430 2.17 3.39 -23.29
CA TYR A 430 1.07 2.55 -23.71
C TYR A 430 1.08 2.32 -25.22
N PRO A 431 0.65 1.13 -25.68
CA PRO A 431 0.46 0.86 -27.10
C PRO A 431 -0.54 1.82 -27.76
N PRO A 432 -0.39 2.14 -29.06
CA PRO A 432 -1.26 3.08 -29.78
C PRO A 432 -2.75 2.76 -29.71
N ASP A 433 -3.12 1.47 -29.73
CA ASP A 433 -4.53 1.06 -29.72
C ASP A 433 -5.19 1.28 -28.34
N LEU A 434 -4.46 1.03 -27.24
CA LEU A 434 -4.92 1.35 -25.89
C LEU A 434 -5.06 2.87 -25.71
N LEU A 435 -4.07 3.63 -26.18
CA LEU A 435 -4.10 5.09 -26.18
C LEU A 435 -5.30 5.63 -26.97
N GLY A 436 -5.51 5.13 -28.19
CA GLY A 436 -6.62 5.52 -29.05
C GLY A 436 -7.98 5.24 -28.42
N PHE A 437 -8.12 4.10 -27.74
CA PHE A 437 -9.32 3.79 -26.97
C PHE A 437 -9.55 4.82 -25.85
N LEU A 438 -8.58 5.02 -24.94
CA LEU A 438 -8.73 5.93 -23.79
C LEU A 438 -9.05 7.36 -24.21
N VAL A 439 -8.33 7.89 -25.21
CA VAL A 439 -8.57 9.23 -25.75
C VAL A 439 -9.96 9.33 -26.39
N SER A 440 -10.39 8.31 -27.14
CA SER A 440 -11.74 8.29 -27.73
C SER A 440 -12.87 8.28 -26.69
N GLN A 441 -12.60 7.80 -25.47
CA GLN A 441 -13.53 7.76 -24.35
C GLN A 441 -13.53 9.06 -23.52
N GLY A 442 -12.65 10.02 -23.86
CA GLY A 442 -12.51 11.31 -23.20
C GLY A 442 -11.59 11.28 -21.97
N VAL A 443 -10.67 10.31 -21.89
CA VAL A 443 -9.66 10.26 -20.83
C VAL A 443 -8.44 11.06 -21.26
N SER A 444 -8.04 12.06 -20.46
CA SER A 444 -6.79 12.81 -20.65
C SER A 444 -5.69 12.37 -19.68
N ARG A 445 -6.04 11.68 -18.59
CA ARG A 445 -5.09 11.23 -17.56
C ARG A 445 -5.42 9.86 -16.99
N VAL A 446 -4.38 9.10 -16.70
CA VAL A 446 -4.46 7.88 -15.87
C VAL A 446 -3.52 8.06 -14.68
N ILE A 447 -4.03 7.89 -13.46
CA ILE A 447 -3.22 7.97 -12.24
C ILE A 447 -3.20 6.61 -11.57
N VAL A 448 -1.99 6.17 -11.21
CA VAL A 448 -1.72 4.82 -10.71
C VAL A 448 -0.85 4.82 -9.45
N GLY A 449 -0.92 3.76 -8.65
CA GLY A 449 -0.05 3.46 -7.51
C GLY A 449 0.76 2.17 -7.71
N HIS A 450 0.82 1.32 -6.67
CA HIS A 450 1.27 -0.08 -6.64
C HIS A 450 2.76 -0.37 -6.89
N THR A 451 3.32 0.22 -7.96
CA THR A 451 4.74 0.04 -8.30
C THR A 451 5.49 1.29 -7.89
N PRO A 452 6.25 1.23 -6.79
CA PRO A 452 6.96 2.42 -6.40
C PRO A 452 8.04 2.72 -7.43
N HIS A 453 8.26 4.01 -7.68
CA HIS A 453 9.14 4.43 -8.76
C HIS A 453 9.93 5.67 -8.37
N GLY A 454 10.79 5.52 -7.38
CA GLY A 454 11.66 6.60 -6.91
C GLY A 454 11.01 7.55 -5.87
N ASN A 455 11.50 8.79 -5.80
CA ASN A 455 11.25 9.70 -4.68
C ASN A 455 10.20 10.81 -4.95
N CYS A 456 9.55 10.78 -6.11
CA CYS A 456 8.46 11.65 -6.51
C CYS A 456 7.67 10.97 -7.64
N PRO A 457 6.45 11.42 -7.96
CA PRO A 457 5.65 10.81 -9.03
C PRO A 457 6.38 10.75 -10.37
N THR A 458 6.07 9.72 -11.17
CA THR A 458 6.60 9.54 -12.54
C THR A 458 5.54 9.95 -13.53
N VAL A 459 5.89 10.85 -14.44
CA VAL A 459 5.01 11.24 -15.55
C VAL A 459 5.45 10.49 -16.80
N ILE A 460 4.50 9.91 -17.51
CA ILE A 460 4.71 9.23 -18.81
C ILE A 460 3.79 9.92 -19.81
N PRO A 461 4.32 10.80 -20.67
CA PRO A 461 3.53 11.56 -21.62
C PRO A 461 3.19 10.72 -22.86
N HIS A 462 1.98 10.93 -23.39
CA HIS A 462 1.51 10.44 -24.69
C HIS A 462 0.87 11.60 -25.47
N GLU A 463 0.54 11.37 -26.74
CA GLU A 463 -0.32 12.29 -27.48
C GLU A 463 -1.77 12.14 -26.98
N GLY A 464 -2.33 13.21 -26.39
CA GLY A 464 -3.73 13.22 -25.92
C GLY A 464 -3.95 12.64 -24.52
N LEU A 465 -2.96 11.97 -23.92
CA LEU A 465 -3.06 11.31 -22.62
C LEU A 465 -1.76 11.51 -21.82
N THR A 466 -1.86 11.56 -20.49
CA THR A 466 -0.69 11.47 -19.60
C THR A 466 -0.92 10.43 -18.50
N VAL A 467 0.04 9.54 -18.30
CA VAL A 467 0.02 8.59 -17.17
C VAL A 467 0.88 9.13 -16.04
N ILE A 468 0.39 9.08 -14.80
CA ILE A 468 1.12 9.53 -13.61
C ILE A 468 1.18 8.39 -12.59
N MET A 469 2.38 7.88 -12.33
CA MET A 469 2.63 6.92 -11.25
C MET A 469 2.88 7.68 -9.97
N GLY A 470 1.92 7.62 -9.04
CA GLY A 470 1.93 8.31 -7.76
C GLY A 470 2.58 7.54 -6.62
N ASP A 471 2.85 6.25 -6.80
CA ASP A 471 3.53 5.46 -5.78
C ASP A 471 5.00 5.91 -5.62
N THR A 472 5.25 6.54 -4.48
CA THR A 472 6.58 6.98 -4.03
C THR A 472 7.01 6.24 -2.78
N SER A 473 6.40 5.08 -2.51
CA SER A 473 6.67 4.27 -1.35
C SER A 473 8.14 3.85 -1.37
N TYR A 474 8.94 4.46 -0.49
CA TYR A 474 10.34 4.12 -0.31
C TYR A 474 10.39 3.00 0.72
N SER A 475 10.34 1.76 0.25
CA SER A 475 10.41 0.59 1.12
C SER A 475 11.86 0.16 1.19
N ASN A 476 12.63 0.81 2.07
CA ASN A 476 14.02 0.43 2.32
C ASN A 476 14.08 -1.04 2.78
N MET A 477 15.08 -1.75 2.28
CA MET A 477 15.41 -3.11 2.70
C MET A 477 15.67 -3.25 4.21
N LYS A 478 16.10 -2.18 4.89
CA LYS A 478 16.28 -2.12 6.35
C LYS A 478 14.99 -1.86 7.16
N SER A 479 13.82 -2.00 6.55
CA SER A 479 12.52 -1.79 7.23
C SER A 479 12.10 -2.94 8.14
N ASP A 480 12.90 -4.00 8.22
CA ASP A 480 12.56 -5.25 8.90
C ASP A 480 12.83 -5.26 10.41
N LEU A 481 13.55 -4.28 10.97
CA LEU A 481 13.96 -4.32 12.38
C LEU A 481 13.58 -3.05 13.15
N ALA A 482 12.34 -2.97 13.67
CA ALA A 482 11.92 -2.00 14.70
C ALA A 482 12.03 -0.50 14.33
N TYR A 483 11.48 -0.06 13.18
CA TYR A 483 11.34 1.36 12.84
C TYR A 483 12.63 2.26 12.80
N PRO A 484 13.83 1.78 12.41
CA PRO A 484 14.91 2.62 11.86
C PRO A 484 14.92 2.60 10.33
N GLY A 485 13.95 1.93 9.69
CA GLY A 485 13.89 1.71 8.25
C GLY A 485 13.11 2.73 7.42
N ASP A 486 12.39 3.66 8.05
CA ASP A 486 11.86 4.83 7.33
C ASP A 486 13.02 5.73 6.90
N ASN A 487 13.39 5.62 5.62
CA ASN A 487 14.34 6.52 4.98
C ASN A 487 13.65 7.55 4.06
N ARG A 488 12.31 7.59 4.02
CA ARG A 488 11.54 8.66 3.39
C ARG A 488 11.78 9.94 4.17
N GLY A 489 11.82 9.83 5.49
CA GLY A 489 11.94 10.98 6.39
C GLY A 489 10.78 11.93 6.17
N ASP A 490 11.06 13.13 5.66
CA ASP A 490 10.02 14.11 5.34
C ASP A 490 9.52 14.04 3.89
N ALA A 491 9.98 13.08 3.07
CA ALA A 491 9.55 12.95 1.69
C ALA A 491 8.02 12.79 1.60
N VAL A 492 7.41 13.54 0.67
CA VAL A 492 5.97 13.47 0.38
C VAL A 492 5.71 14.19 -0.93
N CYS A 493 4.75 13.71 -1.71
CA CYS A 493 4.24 14.40 -2.90
C CYS A 493 2.71 14.37 -2.91
N GLU A 494 2.12 15.43 -3.43
CA GLU A 494 0.70 15.54 -3.76
C GLU A 494 0.57 15.65 -5.28
N ILE A 495 -0.36 14.87 -5.85
CA ILE A 495 -0.85 15.05 -7.22
C ILE A 495 -2.21 15.75 -7.12
N ALA A 496 -2.25 17.02 -7.49
CA ALA A 496 -3.42 17.87 -7.41
C ALA A 496 -3.92 18.24 -8.81
N ILE A 497 -5.22 18.06 -9.04
CA ILE A 497 -5.89 18.31 -10.31
C ILE A 497 -6.79 19.53 -10.17
N PHE A 498 -6.73 20.42 -11.15
CA PHE A 498 -7.56 21.60 -11.31
C PHE A 498 -8.06 21.68 -12.75
N ASP A 499 -9.23 21.12 -13.02
CA ASP A 499 -9.85 21.06 -14.34
C ASP A 499 -8.92 20.35 -15.36
N ASP A 500 -8.28 21.13 -16.25
CA ASP A 500 -7.33 20.71 -17.28
C ASP A 500 -5.86 20.82 -16.86
N GLN A 501 -5.59 21.13 -15.58
CA GLN A 501 -4.25 21.20 -15.04
C GLN A 501 -4.00 20.11 -14.01
N CYS A 502 -2.82 19.51 -14.07
CA CYS A 502 -2.32 18.60 -13.05
C CYS A 502 -1.00 19.13 -12.49
N VAL A 503 -0.95 19.33 -11.18
CA VAL A 503 0.19 19.89 -10.46
C VAL A 503 0.76 18.81 -9.55
N VAL A 504 2.06 18.57 -9.66
CA VAL A 504 2.80 17.74 -8.70
C VAL A 504 3.59 18.67 -7.81
N ARG A 505 3.41 18.54 -6.50
CA ARG A 505 4.17 19.31 -5.51
C ARG A 505 4.59 18.45 -4.33
N GLY A 506 5.70 18.81 -3.70
CA GLY A 506 6.18 18.09 -2.53
C GLY A 506 7.67 18.24 -2.29
N ARG A 507 8.27 17.22 -1.71
CA ARG A 507 9.70 17.16 -1.38
C ARG A 507 10.22 15.74 -1.39
N THR A 508 11.48 15.56 -1.79
CA THR A 508 12.11 14.25 -2.02
C THR A 508 12.79 13.63 -0.78
N GLY A 509 12.60 14.23 0.40
CA GLY A 509 13.18 13.80 1.68
C GLY A 509 14.63 14.23 1.90
N ALA A 510 15.02 14.50 3.15
CA ALA A 510 16.42 14.75 3.52
C ALA A 510 17.30 13.49 3.32
N THR A 511 18.51 13.65 2.78
CA THR A 511 19.44 12.51 2.65
C THR A 511 20.18 12.27 3.95
N ALA A 512 20.52 11.01 4.24
CA ALA A 512 21.45 10.64 5.32
C ALA A 512 22.82 11.35 5.22
N GLU A 513 23.14 11.92 4.05
CA GLU A 513 24.38 12.65 3.75
C GLU A 513 24.27 14.18 4.04
N GLY A 514 23.26 14.62 4.81
CA GLY A 514 23.15 16.01 5.27
C GLY A 514 22.84 17.04 4.18
N ARG A 515 22.31 16.62 3.02
CA ARG A 515 21.91 17.55 1.96
C ARG A 515 20.52 18.15 2.19
N PRO A 516 20.31 19.42 1.76
CA PRO A 516 19.03 20.09 1.90
C PRO A 516 17.95 19.42 1.07
N ARG A 517 16.72 19.46 1.60
CA ARG A 517 15.49 19.01 0.97
C ARG A 517 15.34 19.64 -0.42
N GLN A 518 14.99 18.85 -1.43
CA GLN A 518 14.58 19.39 -2.72
C GLN A 518 13.07 19.55 -2.72
N VAL A 519 12.61 20.76 -2.99
CA VAL A 519 11.19 21.03 -3.25
C VAL A 519 10.93 20.64 -4.70
N VAL A 520 9.83 19.96 -4.92
CA VAL A 520 9.31 19.62 -6.25
C VAL A 520 8.03 20.41 -6.43
N HIS A 521 7.90 21.11 -7.55
CA HIS A 521 6.68 21.83 -7.91
C HIS A 521 6.65 22.04 -9.42
N TYR A 522 5.77 21.34 -10.12
CA TYR A 522 5.63 21.45 -11.56
C TYR A 522 4.22 21.14 -12.05
N VAL A 523 3.88 21.72 -13.20
CA VAL A 523 2.64 21.44 -13.93
C VAL A 523 2.94 20.38 -14.98
N VAL A 524 2.18 19.29 -14.95
CA VAL A 524 2.23 18.21 -15.92
C VAL A 524 1.58 18.67 -17.22
N THR A 525 2.26 18.44 -18.34
CA THR A 525 1.76 18.78 -19.67
C THR A 525 0.57 17.89 -20.01
N GLU A 526 -0.60 18.51 -20.15
CA GLU A 526 -1.75 17.89 -20.80
C GLU A 526 -1.70 18.19 -22.31
N SER A 527 -2.60 17.58 -23.07
CA SER A 527 -2.73 17.70 -24.53
C SER A 527 -2.83 19.14 -25.08
N SER A 528 -2.91 20.15 -24.21
CA SER A 528 -2.75 21.58 -24.50
C SER A 528 -1.52 22.17 -23.79
N SER A 529 -0.75 22.95 -24.54
CA SER A 529 0.59 23.56 -24.32
C SER A 529 0.89 24.34 -23.02
N ALA A 530 0.20 24.11 -21.90
CA ALA A 530 0.34 24.89 -20.66
C ALA A 530 1.34 24.30 -19.63
N GLY A 531 1.71 23.02 -19.74
CA GLY A 531 2.66 22.36 -18.82
C GLY A 531 4.12 22.36 -19.28
N ASP A 532 5.01 21.80 -18.46
CA ASP A 532 6.44 21.71 -18.78
C ASP A 532 6.73 20.59 -19.80
N PRO A 533 7.10 20.92 -21.05
CA PRO A 533 7.18 19.96 -22.14
C PRO A 533 8.32 18.93 -21.98
N HIS A 534 9.21 19.09 -21.00
CA HIS A 534 10.31 18.17 -20.77
C HIS A 534 9.96 17.08 -19.78
N ILE A 535 8.96 17.27 -18.91
CA ILE A 535 8.62 16.30 -17.86
C ILE A 535 8.19 14.97 -18.46
N GLY A 536 8.79 13.88 -17.98
CA GLY A 536 8.53 12.52 -18.43
C GLY A 536 9.16 12.16 -19.78
N VAL A 537 9.80 13.10 -20.47
CA VAL A 537 10.51 12.80 -21.73
C VAL A 537 11.68 11.87 -21.42
N ILE A 538 11.83 10.81 -22.22
CA ILE A 538 12.92 9.85 -22.16
C ILE A 538 13.99 10.27 -23.19
N GLN A 539 15.25 10.24 -22.79
CA GLN A 539 16.37 10.48 -23.68
C GLN A 539 16.34 9.46 -24.83
N PRO A 540 16.35 9.90 -26.10
CA PRO A 540 16.31 8.97 -27.22
C PRO A 540 17.60 8.14 -27.28
N PRO A 541 17.50 6.81 -27.43
CA PRO A 541 18.67 5.96 -27.59
C PRO A 541 19.40 6.28 -28.90
N SER A 542 20.71 6.03 -28.93
CA SER A 542 21.56 6.26 -30.09
C SER A 542 22.73 5.28 -30.11
N ALA A 543 23.54 5.29 -31.17
CA ALA A 543 24.76 4.48 -31.24
C ALA A 543 25.76 4.78 -30.10
N SER A 544 25.66 5.95 -29.45
CA SER A 544 26.50 6.33 -28.32
C SER A 544 25.78 6.23 -26.97
N VAL A 545 24.44 6.14 -26.94
CA VAL A 545 23.62 6.02 -25.73
C VAL A 545 22.69 4.81 -25.89
N PRO A 546 23.09 3.62 -25.41
CA PRO A 546 22.20 2.46 -25.45
C PRO A 546 20.97 2.69 -24.54
N LEU A 547 19.89 1.94 -24.77
CA LEU A 547 18.60 2.13 -24.10
C LEU A 547 18.70 2.05 -22.57
N ASP A 548 19.54 1.13 -22.08
CA ASP A 548 19.85 0.94 -20.67
C ASP A 548 20.64 2.11 -20.06
N ALA A 549 21.23 3.01 -20.87
CA ALA A 549 21.94 4.20 -20.41
C ALA A 549 21.10 5.48 -20.47
N CYS A 550 19.87 5.42 -20.99
CA CYS A 550 19.00 6.58 -21.12
C CYS A 550 18.47 7.09 -19.77
N PHE A 551 18.41 8.41 -19.63
CA PHE A 551 17.70 9.09 -18.54
C PHE A 551 16.33 9.55 -19.01
N PHE A 552 15.39 9.69 -18.08
CA PHE A 552 14.15 10.44 -18.29
C PHE A 552 14.07 11.62 -17.33
N VAL A 553 13.30 12.64 -17.72
CA VAL A 553 13.08 13.82 -16.86
C VAL A 553 12.03 13.48 -15.82
N LYS A 554 12.46 13.35 -14.57
CA LYS A 554 11.62 12.93 -13.44
C LYS A 554 10.78 14.08 -12.87
N ALA A 555 11.39 15.24 -12.69
CA ALA A 555 10.75 16.39 -12.04
C ALA A 555 11.43 17.71 -12.44
N CYS A 556 10.70 18.81 -12.32
CA CYS A 556 11.28 20.16 -12.32
C CYS A 556 11.45 20.64 -10.87
N LEU A 557 12.64 21.15 -10.58
CA LEU A 557 13.03 21.76 -9.31
C LEU A 557 12.92 23.28 -9.49
N PRO A 558 12.08 23.96 -8.69
CA PRO A 558 11.84 25.39 -8.84
C PRO A 558 13.11 26.19 -8.57
N ALA A 559 13.19 27.38 -9.18
CA ALA A 559 14.25 28.34 -8.87
C ALA A 559 14.16 28.74 -7.40
N MET A 560 15.31 28.76 -6.73
CA MET A 560 15.46 29.15 -5.33
C MET A 560 16.45 30.33 -5.25
N GLU A 561 16.50 31.04 -4.14
CA GLU A 561 17.39 32.20 -3.97
C GLU A 561 18.85 31.86 -4.37
N GLY A 562 19.33 32.46 -5.47
CA GLY A 562 20.66 32.24 -6.02
C GLY A 562 20.86 30.98 -6.88
N LYS A 563 19.79 30.25 -7.27
CA LYS A 563 19.84 29.09 -8.16
C LYS A 563 18.69 29.10 -9.17
N ASP A 564 19.02 28.97 -10.45
CA ASP A 564 18.03 28.79 -11.53
C ASP A 564 17.27 27.47 -11.37
N ALA A 565 16.09 27.40 -12.01
CA ALA A 565 15.32 26.17 -12.12
C ALA A 565 16.13 25.05 -12.79
N ARG A 566 15.91 23.81 -12.36
CA ARG A 566 16.66 22.62 -12.82
C ARG A 566 15.73 21.45 -13.04
N TYR A 567 16.16 20.51 -13.85
CA TYR A 567 15.49 19.22 -13.98
C TYR A 567 16.19 18.16 -13.16
N LEU A 568 15.41 17.35 -12.47
CA LEU A 568 15.85 16.09 -11.90
C LEU A 568 15.70 15.02 -12.98
N LEU A 569 16.82 14.49 -13.45
CA LEU A 569 16.87 13.34 -14.34
C LEU A 569 16.92 12.06 -13.51
N CYS A 570 16.33 10.99 -14.02
CA CYS A 570 16.34 9.68 -13.40
C CYS A 570 16.63 8.60 -14.45
N LYS A 571 17.45 7.62 -14.09
CA LYS A 571 17.62 6.35 -14.79
C LYS A 571 17.32 5.25 -13.78
N VAL A 572 16.49 4.29 -14.18
CA VAL A 572 16.20 3.08 -13.39
C VAL A 572 16.89 1.89 -14.05
N ASP A 573 17.45 1.01 -13.22
CA ASP A 573 18.05 -0.24 -13.63
C ASP A 573 17.78 -1.29 -12.54
N GLY A 574 16.63 -1.96 -12.67
CA GLY A 574 16.09 -2.86 -11.65
C GLY A 574 15.91 -2.12 -10.32
N PHE A 575 16.68 -2.54 -9.31
CA PHE A 575 16.64 -1.95 -7.97
C PHE A 575 17.47 -0.66 -7.81
N THR A 576 18.14 -0.18 -8.87
CA THR A 576 19.01 1.01 -8.78
C THR A 576 18.41 2.22 -9.50
N ASN A 577 18.21 3.29 -8.75
CA ASN A 577 17.83 4.60 -9.26
C ASN A 577 19.03 5.55 -9.29
N THR A 578 19.40 6.02 -10.48
CA THR A 578 20.40 7.07 -10.68
C THR A 578 19.72 8.40 -10.95
N TYR A 579 19.91 9.37 -10.06
CA TYR A 579 19.42 10.74 -10.17
C TYR A 579 20.52 11.70 -10.60
N GLN A 580 20.22 12.71 -11.41
CA GLN A 580 21.15 13.78 -11.77
C GLN A 580 20.39 15.10 -11.96
N GLU A 581 20.88 16.20 -11.38
CA GLU A 581 20.31 17.52 -11.63
C GLU A 581 20.96 18.16 -12.85
N GLU A 582 20.16 18.74 -13.74
CA GLU A 582 20.63 19.45 -14.93
C GLU A 582 19.90 20.77 -15.21
N SER A 583 20.56 21.66 -15.93
CA SER A 583 19.95 22.93 -16.38
C SER A 583 19.00 22.69 -17.57
N PRO A 584 17.98 23.56 -17.78
CA PRO A 584 17.11 23.45 -18.95
C PRO A 584 17.84 23.43 -20.30
N ALA A 585 18.89 24.26 -20.43
CA ALA A 585 19.71 24.30 -21.64
C ALA A 585 20.44 22.97 -21.89
N GLU A 586 20.90 22.32 -20.82
CA GLU A 586 21.60 21.04 -20.93
C GLU A 586 20.64 19.89 -21.24
N VAL A 587 19.45 19.87 -20.65
CA VAL A 587 18.40 18.88 -21.00
C VAL A 587 18.03 19.00 -22.48
N LEU A 588 17.75 20.21 -22.98
CA LEU A 588 17.48 20.45 -24.40
C LEU A 588 18.62 19.97 -25.30
N ARG A 589 19.87 20.25 -24.91
CA ARG A 589 21.05 19.82 -25.65
C ARG A 589 21.16 18.29 -25.68
N VAL A 590 21.07 17.64 -24.53
CA VAL A 590 21.31 16.19 -24.38
C VAL A 590 20.21 15.38 -25.04
N PHE A 591 18.95 15.76 -24.83
CA PHE A 591 17.78 15.05 -25.34
C PHE A 591 17.58 15.34 -26.83
N GLY A 592 17.91 16.55 -27.30
CA GLY A 592 17.83 16.92 -28.72
C GLY A 592 18.99 16.41 -29.58
N SER A 593 20.22 16.36 -29.05
CA SER A 593 21.42 15.94 -29.79
C SER A 593 21.84 14.48 -29.57
N GLN A 594 21.08 13.72 -28.78
CA GLN A 594 21.34 12.31 -28.49
C GLN A 594 22.75 12.05 -27.92
N SER A 595 23.27 13.00 -27.13
CA SER A 595 24.61 12.93 -26.58
C SER A 595 24.64 12.19 -25.24
N VAL A 596 25.72 11.47 -24.94
CA VAL A 596 25.92 10.82 -23.63
C VAL A 596 25.91 11.85 -22.51
N LEU A 597 25.03 11.66 -21.53
CA LEU A 597 25.03 12.43 -20.29
C LEU A 597 26.22 11.98 -19.45
N LYS A 598 27.15 12.90 -19.15
CA LYS A 598 28.27 12.60 -18.26
C LYS A 598 27.84 12.80 -16.81
N ALA A 599 28.27 11.90 -15.93
CA ALA A 599 28.07 12.07 -14.50
C ALA A 599 28.72 13.38 -14.02
N ASN A 600 28.02 14.11 -13.16
CA ASN A 600 28.44 15.39 -12.62
C ASN A 600 28.40 15.36 -11.08
N ALA A 601 28.63 16.49 -10.42
CA ALA A 601 28.66 16.58 -8.95
C ALA A 601 27.30 16.30 -8.27
N THR A 602 26.18 16.34 -9.02
CA THR A 602 24.82 16.09 -8.55
C THR A 602 24.36 14.65 -8.81
N THR A 603 25.07 13.87 -9.61
CA THR A 603 24.74 12.46 -9.87
C THR A 603 24.72 11.64 -8.58
N ARG A 604 23.63 10.92 -8.31
CA ARG A 604 23.44 10.09 -7.12
C ARG A 604 22.80 8.78 -7.50
N LYS A 605 23.32 7.69 -6.96
CA LYS A 605 22.73 6.36 -7.10
C LYS A 605 22.08 5.98 -5.78
N ARG A 606 20.89 5.41 -5.85
CA ARG A 606 20.14 4.91 -4.71
C ARG A 606 19.62 3.53 -5.03
N LEU A 607 19.76 2.62 -4.07
CA LEU A 607 19.03 1.36 -4.09
C LEU A 607 17.59 1.64 -3.63
N THR A 608 16.64 1.10 -4.38
CA THR A 608 15.21 1.16 -4.16
C THR A 608 14.61 -0.21 -4.44
N SER A 609 13.58 -0.61 -3.70
CA SER A 609 12.90 -1.90 -3.85
C SER A 609 11.88 -1.87 -4.99
N HIS A 610 12.32 -1.91 -6.26
CA HIS A 610 11.42 -2.05 -7.41
C HIS A 610 11.90 -3.21 -8.29
N GLY A 611 11.01 -4.13 -8.67
CA GLY A 611 11.33 -5.29 -9.50
C GLY A 611 10.06 -6.01 -9.98
N GLU A 612 10.21 -6.91 -10.97
CA GLU A 612 9.13 -7.74 -11.53
C GLU A 612 8.46 -8.65 -10.49
N GLU A 613 9.12 -8.86 -9.35
CA GLU A 613 8.68 -9.76 -8.28
C GLU A 613 8.09 -9.02 -7.08
N PHE A 614 7.87 -7.70 -7.19
CA PHE A 614 7.14 -6.96 -6.15
C PHE A 614 5.71 -7.51 -6.04
N GLY A 615 5.40 -8.10 -4.88
CA GLY A 615 4.13 -8.78 -4.58
C GLY A 615 4.15 -10.31 -4.76
N ALA A 616 5.22 -10.89 -5.32
CA ALA A 616 5.58 -12.27 -5.02
C ALA A 616 6.19 -12.27 -3.61
N SER A 617 5.71 -13.16 -2.77
CA SER A 617 6.11 -13.25 -1.38
C SER A 617 7.52 -13.77 -1.21
N CYS A 618 8.49 -12.88 -1.34
CA CYS A 618 9.90 -13.18 -1.19
C CYS A 618 10.51 -12.12 -0.28
N SER A 619 11.35 -12.58 0.65
CA SER A 619 12.24 -11.71 1.41
C SER A 619 13.05 -10.92 0.39
N ALA A 620 12.76 -9.63 0.23
CA ALA A 620 13.38 -8.78 -0.77
C ALA A 620 14.93 -8.79 -0.68
N GLU A 621 15.50 -9.28 0.43
CA GLU A 621 16.94 -9.49 0.61
C GLU A 621 17.51 -10.52 -0.36
N GLY A 622 16.80 -11.63 -0.62
CA GLY A 622 17.27 -12.69 -1.53
C GLY A 622 17.42 -12.21 -2.97
N ASP A 623 16.48 -11.39 -3.44
CA ASP A 623 16.42 -10.94 -4.83
C ASP A 623 17.35 -9.74 -5.09
N VAL A 624 17.55 -8.88 -4.09
CA VAL A 624 18.62 -7.86 -4.11
C VAL A 624 20.00 -8.54 -4.11
N LEU A 625 20.18 -9.61 -3.32
CA LEU A 625 21.41 -10.40 -3.30
C LEU A 625 21.65 -11.13 -4.62
N GLU A 626 20.61 -11.65 -5.27
CA GLU A 626 20.73 -12.24 -6.59
C GLU A 626 21.11 -11.19 -7.65
N HIS A 627 20.52 -9.98 -7.60
CA HIS A 627 20.93 -8.89 -8.47
C HIS A 627 22.39 -8.47 -8.23
N ILE A 628 22.82 -8.38 -6.96
CA ILE A 628 24.21 -8.12 -6.61
C ILE A 628 25.10 -9.26 -7.13
N PHE A 629 24.68 -10.52 -6.98
CA PHE A 629 25.41 -11.69 -7.46
C PHE A 629 25.56 -11.68 -8.97
N ARG A 630 24.50 -11.40 -9.74
CA ARG A 630 24.57 -11.25 -11.21
C ARG A 630 25.49 -10.11 -11.67
N ARG A 631 25.72 -9.11 -10.82
CA ARG A 631 26.70 -8.04 -11.09
C ARG A 631 28.13 -8.41 -10.71
N LEU A 632 28.27 -9.33 -9.75
CA LEU A 632 29.55 -9.92 -9.38
C LEU A 632 30.01 -10.94 -10.42
N ASP A 633 29.10 -11.79 -10.89
CA ASP A 633 29.26 -12.80 -11.94
C ASP A 633 29.21 -12.12 -13.32
N ARG A 634 30.38 -11.65 -13.80
CA ARG A 634 30.45 -10.79 -14.99
C ARG A 634 30.43 -11.57 -16.29
N ASP A 635 30.85 -12.83 -16.26
CA ASP A 635 30.80 -13.71 -17.43
C ASP A 635 29.53 -14.59 -17.45
N HIS A 636 28.69 -14.48 -16.42
CA HIS A 636 27.39 -15.13 -16.29
C HIS A 636 27.52 -16.66 -16.27
N ASP A 637 28.59 -17.18 -15.66
CA ASP A 637 28.86 -18.61 -15.54
C ASP A 637 28.19 -19.24 -14.30
N GLY A 638 27.56 -18.42 -13.45
CA GLY A 638 26.83 -18.84 -12.25
C GLY A 638 27.69 -18.92 -10.99
N VAL A 639 28.97 -18.53 -11.04
CA VAL A 639 29.87 -18.47 -9.88
C VAL A 639 30.61 -17.14 -9.83
N VAL A 640 31.08 -16.73 -8.65
CA VAL A 640 31.89 -15.51 -8.50
C VAL A 640 33.28 -15.90 -8.05
N THR A 641 34.27 -15.72 -8.92
CA THR A 641 35.68 -15.94 -8.59
C THR A 641 36.26 -14.80 -7.76
N ALA A 642 37.37 -15.03 -7.06
CA ALA A 642 38.10 -13.97 -6.33
C ALA A 642 38.51 -12.81 -7.27
N HIS A 643 38.81 -13.14 -8.53
CA HIS A 643 39.16 -12.15 -9.54
C HIS A 643 37.97 -11.29 -9.95
N GLU A 644 36.79 -11.89 -10.12
CA GLU A 644 35.56 -11.16 -10.40
C GLU A 644 35.11 -10.33 -9.22
N LEU A 645 35.18 -10.85 -7.98
CA LEU A 645 34.88 -10.06 -6.79
C LEU A 645 35.81 -8.84 -6.69
N LEU A 646 37.12 -9.00 -6.87
CA LEU A 646 38.10 -7.90 -6.86
C LEU A 646 37.86 -6.89 -7.99
N THR A 647 37.52 -7.39 -9.17
CA THR A 647 37.21 -6.55 -10.34
C THR A 647 35.91 -5.79 -10.13
N ALA A 648 34.89 -6.45 -9.60
CA ALA A 648 33.60 -5.87 -9.28
C ALA A 648 33.69 -4.90 -8.09
N CYS A 649 34.62 -5.07 -7.15
CA CYS A 649 34.91 -4.09 -6.10
C CYS A 649 35.54 -2.77 -6.61
N SER A 650 35.96 -2.74 -7.87
CA SER A 650 36.29 -1.49 -8.57
C SER A 650 35.03 -0.72 -8.98
N ASP A 651 33.86 -1.39 -9.00
CA ASP A 651 32.54 -0.76 -9.07
C ASP A 651 32.15 -0.23 -7.67
N PRO A 652 31.96 1.09 -7.52
CA PRO A 652 31.53 1.68 -6.26
C PRO A 652 30.19 1.13 -5.75
N GLU A 653 29.32 0.60 -6.61
CA GLU A 653 28.03 0.04 -6.24
C GLU A 653 28.16 -1.32 -5.56
N VAL A 654 28.89 -2.24 -6.17
CA VAL A 654 29.20 -3.56 -5.61
C VAL A 654 29.95 -3.38 -4.31
N ARG A 655 30.92 -2.46 -4.25
CA ARG A 655 31.65 -2.15 -3.02
C ARG A 655 30.71 -1.63 -1.92
N ARG A 656 29.77 -0.74 -2.24
CA ARG A 656 28.81 -0.20 -1.27
C ARG A 656 27.81 -1.28 -0.82
N ALA A 657 27.41 -2.18 -1.71
CA ALA A 657 26.54 -3.31 -1.41
C ALA A 657 27.25 -4.37 -0.53
N LEU A 658 28.51 -4.71 -0.84
CA LEU A 658 29.31 -5.63 -0.02
C LEU A 658 29.64 -5.03 1.34
N GLN A 659 29.99 -3.74 1.41
CA GLN A 659 30.24 -3.03 2.68
C GLN A 659 28.94 -2.82 3.48
N TRP A 660 27.78 -2.84 2.82
CA TRP A 660 26.46 -2.86 3.45
C TRP A 660 26.14 -4.23 4.05
N THR A 661 26.63 -5.30 3.43
CA THR A 661 26.42 -6.70 3.85
C THR A 661 27.42 -7.16 4.91
N PHE A 662 28.67 -6.69 4.84
CA PHE A 662 29.77 -7.03 5.75
C PHE A 662 30.40 -5.74 6.31
N PRO A 663 29.76 -5.09 7.31
CA PRO A 663 30.31 -3.89 7.93
C PRO A 663 31.63 -4.20 8.66
N ASP A 664 32.62 -3.31 8.52
CA ASP A 664 33.94 -3.38 9.16
C ASP A 664 34.87 -4.54 8.73
N THR A 665 34.50 -5.31 7.70
CA THR A 665 35.30 -6.40 7.14
C THR A 665 36.13 -5.94 5.93
N CYS A 666 37.40 -6.32 5.84
CA CYS A 666 38.22 -6.00 4.66
C CYS A 666 37.86 -6.92 3.48
N LEU A 667 38.03 -6.45 2.23
CA LEU A 667 37.58 -7.16 1.03
C LEU A 667 38.17 -8.58 0.87
N GLU A 668 39.40 -8.77 1.33
CA GLU A 668 40.10 -10.06 1.31
C GLU A 668 39.59 -11.03 2.38
N ASP A 669 38.92 -10.52 3.40
CA ASP A 669 38.22 -11.29 4.42
C ASP A 669 36.77 -11.56 3.99
N VAL A 670 36.12 -10.63 3.28
CA VAL A 670 34.77 -10.82 2.69
C VAL A 670 34.74 -12.01 1.72
N PHE A 671 35.72 -12.12 0.80
CA PHE A 671 35.77 -13.29 -0.10
C PHE A 671 35.95 -14.60 0.67
N ARG A 672 36.78 -14.61 1.71
CA ARG A 672 37.01 -15.80 2.57
C ARG A 672 35.79 -16.14 3.42
N GLU A 673 34.97 -15.16 3.79
CA GLU A 673 33.72 -15.39 4.51
C GLU A 673 32.62 -15.93 3.59
N LEU A 674 32.59 -15.46 2.34
CA LEU A 674 31.66 -15.89 1.30
C LEU A 674 31.99 -17.28 0.74
N ASP A 675 33.28 -17.59 0.52
CA ASP A 675 33.80 -18.89 0.10
C ASP A 675 33.81 -19.86 1.30
N ALA A 676 32.62 -20.33 1.66
CA ALA A 676 32.40 -21.12 2.87
C ALA A 676 33.08 -22.50 2.82
N ASN A 677 33.30 -23.05 1.62
CA ASN A 677 33.88 -24.36 1.40
C ASN A 677 35.39 -24.30 1.05
N GLN A 678 35.94 -23.09 0.84
CA GLN A 678 37.34 -22.80 0.50
C GLN A 678 37.79 -23.39 -0.84
N ASP A 679 36.89 -23.47 -1.82
CA ASP A 679 37.18 -23.97 -3.17
C ASP A 679 37.68 -22.88 -4.14
N GLY A 680 37.69 -21.61 -3.69
CA GLY A 680 38.16 -20.47 -4.47
C GLY A 680 37.11 -19.85 -5.38
N ILE A 681 35.86 -20.29 -5.30
CA ILE A 681 34.70 -19.73 -6.00
C ILE A 681 33.55 -19.48 -5.00
N VAL A 682 32.68 -18.53 -5.29
CA VAL A 682 31.49 -18.25 -4.47
C VAL A 682 30.26 -18.52 -5.30
N THR A 683 29.49 -19.54 -4.94
CA THR A 683 28.21 -19.84 -5.57
C THR A 683 27.10 -18.92 -5.06
N LEU A 684 26.01 -18.77 -5.82
CA LEU A 684 24.83 -18.01 -5.38
C LEU A 684 24.30 -18.54 -4.04
N HIS A 685 24.31 -19.85 -3.86
CA HIS A 685 23.90 -20.50 -2.61
C HIS A 685 24.80 -20.10 -1.43
N GLU A 686 26.12 -20.13 -1.60
CA GLU A 686 27.07 -19.70 -0.56
C GLU A 686 26.90 -18.23 -0.21
N PHE A 687 26.77 -17.38 -1.23
CA PHE A 687 26.50 -15.96 -1.09
C PHE A 687 25.23 -15.72 -0.28
N GLN A 688 24.09 -16.31 -0.67
CA GLN A 688 22.82 -16.17 0.05
C GLN A 688 22.87 -16.74 1.48
N SER A 689 23.56 -17.86 1.69
CA SER A 689 23.64 -18.55 2.99
C SER A 689 24.41 -17.76 4.05
N ARG A 690 25.44 -17.00 3.63
CA ARG A 690 26.30 -16.23 4.53
C ARG A 690 25.69 -14.90 4.92
N VAL A 691 25.03 -14.23 3.96
CA VAL A 691 24.33 -12.98 4.23
C VAL A 691 23.14 -13.16 5.16
N LYS A 692 22.44 -14.31 5.13
CA LYS A 692 21.36 -14.61 6.08
C LYS A 692 21.81 -14.83 7.54
N ARG A 693 23.12 -14.90 7.82
CA ARG A 693 23.69 -15.18 9.15
C ARG A 693 24.40 -13.98 9.80
N SER A 694 24.74 -12.97 9.01
CA SER A 694 25.34 -11.69 9.41
C SER A 694 24.27 -10.66 9.68
#